data_AF-A0A7H0FZC5-F1
#
_entry.id   AF-A0A7H0FZC5-F1
#
_cell.length_a   1.000
_cell.length_b   1.000
_cell.length_c   1.000
_cell.angle_alpha   90.00
_cell.angle_beta   90.00
_cell.angle_gamma   90.00
#
_symmetry.space_group_name_H-M   'P 1'
#
loop_
_entity.id
_entity.type
_entity.pdbx_description
1 polymer ?
#
loop_
_entity_poly.entity_id
_entity_poly.type
_entity_poly.pdbx_seq_one_letter_code
_entity_poly.pdbx_strand_id
1 'polypeptide(L)'
;MKAHGTPACRAWFGVLSVFALLLAAPAVLAAGPGCATPEANINPGSLTIGDFKPLSGGGWALNPVTVNGQSSKPNANQGGLFQWSFVGTSLGTLANANAAQAQFTPPDVTATTQVVLRLTVTVSGCPGSDSEDITITITNAHDEVINTPPHAVPTATPAAASEGTLVTLDGSASWDAQGPIASYAWAQTGGPAVTLQATANPAIRTFVAPNFSADTNLTFQLTVSDGTLSNSAVTYVNVTWTNDPPVAALACPAATGYFDVDEGAAFTFDGSASHDSDDGIASYAWKQEVGLPEVPGVGDWNTATGSFTVPALGYGQTGLVPFTLTVTDHAGAKSSASCALLINDITAPSISVPSDLVAEATSATGAIVGAAEGYDVSAFDAVAGGLPLVNTSEYFLCEPAPNTLFALDAVTPVLCRAWDASGNEASAGFSVSVVDTTAPTISVPLSFAVEATGPDGAAADYVAKSDDIVDGERDALCVPASGHVFPINTPGPTTTVDCDASDAHGNQADTQSFTVAVHDTTPPAFDPDTVSADLVAEATSPAGASVSFALPSANDLVDLGNVQVACVPASPHVFPLGATTVQCDATDTRGNSTADDDPSDATPGTSATFKVTVEDTTPPTLGAVSDRTLEALSAAGAPFAYTAPAATDLVDGDRPVTCSESPALLAAGVFPLGTTTVTCSASDTRGNTASTAFAVKVVDTTPPTLSLPGNLVEEATGPLGAAVSFSVSASDLVDASVLLVCSAHSGDTFALGTTTVTCTGTDDAGNSASGSFAVTVRDTTAPAIAAHDDVTAFATANSAATVSYSLPTATDLVDGSVAVTCTPPSGSSFNVGSTTVTCSAQDSRGNAATRTFAVIVSYNFNGFFQPIDNAPALNTVKAGSAVPVKFSLGGNQGMNIFQSTPASGVIACGATEGDAIEETVTAGSSSLQYDAGTGQYIYVWKTEKTWVGQCRILQVKLKDGRSRTALFKFK
;
A
#
# COMPACT_ATOMS: atom_id res chain seq x y z
N MET A 1 -26.99 27.30 49.09
CA MET A 1 -28.08 26.33 49.39
C MET A 1 -27.50 24.94 49.21
N LYS A 2 -27.80 23.87 49.97
CA LYS A 2 -28.52 23.61 51.25
C LYS A 2 -27.87 22.31 51.80
N ALA A 3 -27.43 22.22 53.06
CA ALA A 3 -28.17 21.62 54.20
C ALA A 3 -28.48 20.10 54.07
N HIS A 4 -28.38 19.22 55.09
CA HIS A 4 -28.12 19.36 56.55
C HIS A 4 -27.56 18.05 57.16
N GLY A 5 -27.03 18.07 58.41
CA GLY A 5 -26.47 16.90 59.11
C GLY A 5 -26.15 17.08 60.61
N THR A 6 -27.08 17.62 61.40
CA THR A 6 -27.03 17.80 62.88
C THR A 6 -27.37 16.50 63.65
N PRO A 7 -27.11 16.29 64.98
CA PRO A 7 -27.37 17.28 66.05
C PRO A 7 -26.64 17.23 67.44
N ALA A 8 -26.98 18.25 68.26
CA ALA A 8 -27.05 18.26 69.75
C ALA A 8 -25.73 18.36 70.58
N CYS A 9 -25.69 18.96 71.79
CA CYS A 9 -26.75 19.57 72.61
C CYS A 9 -26.24 20.67 73.60
N ARG A 10 -27.10 21.69 73.88
CA ARG A 10 -27.32 22.54 75.10
C ARG A 10 -26.17 22.74 76.14
N ALA A 11 -25.95 23.91 76.76
CA ALA A 11 -26.88 24.78 77.54
C ALA A 11 -26.16 26.10 78.00
N TRP A 12 -26.77 27.16 78.59
CA TRP A 12 -28.07 27.87 78.42
C TRP A 12 -28.09 29.15 79.33
N PHE A 13 -28.25 30.37 78.79
CA PHE A 13 -28.49 31.68 79.48
C PHE A 13 -27.41 32.20 80.48
N GLY A 14 -27.29 33.50 80.82
CA GLY A 14 -27.85 34.74 80.23
C GLY A 14 -27.86 35.97 81.19
N VAL A 15 -28.00 37.19 80.63
CA VAL A 15 -28.62 38.42 81.23
C VAL A 15 -27.81 39.38 82.15
N LEU A 16 -27.51 40.57 81.58
CA LEU A 16 -27.54 41.97 82.09
C LEU A 16 -26.83 42.50 83.38
N SER A 17 -26.08 43.59 83.13
CA SER A 17 -26.17 44.95 83.73
C SER A 17 -25.63 45.33 85.12
N VAL A 18 -24.69 46.28 85.03
CA VAL A 18 -24.21 47.28 86.00
C VAL A 18 -25.34 48.15 86.60
N PHE A 19 -25.32 48.41 87.92
CA PHE A 19 -25.18 49.75 88.53
C PHE A 19 -25.00 49.68 90.07
N ALA A 20 -24.55 50.78 90.69
CA ALA A 20 -24.10 50.86 92.10
C ALA A 20 -25.06 51.67 93.00
N LEU A 21 -24.82 51.69 94.33
CA LEU A 21 -24.38 52.88 95.12
C LEU A 21 -24.58 52.70 96.67
N LEU A 22 -23.94 53.58 97.45
CA LEU A 22 -24.11 53.91 98.91
C LEU A 22 -23.42 53.07 100.01
N LEU A 23 -22.26 53.59 100.45
CA LEU A 23 -21.99 54.15 101.80
C LEU A 23 -22.28 53.36 103.09
N ALA A 24 -21.19 53.00 103.81
CA ALA A 24 -21.11 53.03 105.29
C ALA A 24 -19.64 53.16 105.76
N ALA A 25 -19.37 53.98 106.79
CA ALA A 25 -18.08 54.16 107.50
C ALA A 25 -18.29 55.06 108.74
N PRO A 26 -17.33 55.27 109.67
CA PRO A 26 -16.12 54.49 110.02
C PRO A 26 -16.44 53.58 111.24
N ALA A 27 -15.60 53.11 112.18
CA ALA A 27 -14.15 53.18 112.51
C ALA A 27 -13.76 51.82 113.17
N VAL A 28 -12.63 51.53 113.85
CA VAL A 28 -11.44 52.22 114.42
C VAL A 28 -10.24 51.22 114.25
N LEU A 29 -8.94 51.51 114.41
CA LEU A 29 -8.18 52.32 115.37
C LEU A 29 -6.79 52.64 114.75
N ALA A 30 -6.04 53.65 115.23
CA ALA A 30 -4.86 54.18 114.53
C ALA A 30 -3.53 54.12 115.31
N ALA A 31 -2.45 53.71 114.61
CA ALA A 31 -1.03 54.03 114.83
C ALA A 31 -0.22 53.47 113.63
N GLY A 32 0.81 54.10 113.06
CA GLY A 32 1.39 55.43 113.25
C GLY A 32 2.08 55.91 111.94
N PRO A 33 2.78 57.06 111.91
CA PRO A 33 3.27 57.67 110.67
C PRO A 33 4.54 57.00 110.12
N GLY A 34 4.65 56.86 108.79
CA GLY A 34 5.90 56.43 108.15
C GLY A 34 5.85 56.20 106.63
N CYS A 35 4.96 55.33 106.16
CA CYS A 35 5.00 54.83 104.77
C CYS A 35 3.79 55.22 103.93
N ALA A 36 4.07 55.64 102.69
CA ALA A 36 3.10 55.65 101.60
C ALA A 36 2.93 54.24 101.02
N THR A 37 1.78 53.98 100.41
CA THR A 37 1.59 52.79 99.57
C THR A 37 2.41 52.92 98.29
N PRO A 38 3.15 51.87 97.86
CA PRO A 38 3.78 51.87 96.55
C PRO A 38 2.74 51.84 95.44
N GLU A 39 3.12 52.32 94.26
CA GLU A 39 2.31 52.31 93.03
C GLU A 39 3.17 51.70 91.90
N ALA A 40 2.75 50.57 91.36
CA ALA A 40 3.36 49.96 90.18
C ALA A 40 2.81 50.64 88.92
N ASN A 41 3.71 50.96 87.98
CA ASN A 41 3.34 51.51 86.68
C ASN A 41 4.37 51.16 85.60
N ILE A 42 3.94 50.40 84.59
CA ILE A 42 4.69 49.96 83.42
C ILE A 42 4.21 50.73 82.19
N ASN A 43 5.15 51.31 81.43
CA ASN A 43 4.83 52.07 80.24
C ASN A 43 5.73 51.66 79.05
N PRO A 44 5.17 51.12 77.95
CA PRO A 44 3.75 50.83 77.71
C PRO A 44 3.25 49.58 78.47
N GLY A 45 1.96 49.53 78.78
CA GLY A 45 1.31 48.36 79.43
C GLY A 45 1.11 47.13 78.52
N SER A 46 1.45 47.24 77.24
CA SER A 46 1.59 46.10 76.32
C SER A 46 2.64 46.41 75.25
N LEU A 47 3.22 45.36 74.66
CA LEU A 47 4.33 45.50 73.70
C LEU A 47 4.26 44.39 72.62
N THR A 48 4.58 44.73 71.37
CA THR A 48 4.66 43.78 70.26
C THR A 48 6.00 43.91 69.55
N ILE A 49 6.67 42.78 69.32
CA ILE A 49 8.10 42.71 68.94
C ILE A 49 8.36 41.51 68.02
N GLY A 50 9.28 41.64 67.08
CA GLY A 50 9.90 40.47 66.43
C GLY A 50 10.85 39.76 67.39
N ASP A 51 10.96 38.43 67.25
CA ASP A 51 12.00 37.62 67.90
C ASP A 51 13.42 37.99 67.42
N PHE A 52 13.56 38.25 66.13
CA PHE A 52 14.77 38.80 65.51
C PHE A 52 14.63 40.30 65.19
N LYS A 53 15.79 40.97 65.05
CA LYS A 53 15.93 42.33 64.51
C LYS A 53 17.00 42.36 63.41
N PRO A 54 16.87 43.24 62.41
CA PRO A 54 17.85 43.36 61.34
C PRO A 54 19.10 44.11 61.84
N LEU A 55 20.27 43.66 61.38
CA LEU A 55 21.55 44.33 61.56
C LEU A 55 21.86 45.21 60.34
N SER A 56 22.51 46.36 60.55
CA SER A 56 22.82 47.38 59.53
C SER A 56 23.92 46.99 58.52
N GLY A 57 24.06 45.69 58.24
CA GLY A 57 25.03 45.13 57.28
C GLY A 57 24.53 43.85 56.58
N GLY A 58 23.25 43.50 56.72
CA GLY A 58 22.68 42.26 56.17
C GLY A 58 22.89 41.07 57.13
N GLY A 59 21.86 40.77 57.90
CA GLY A 59 21.86 39.66 58.87
C GLY A 59 20.89 39.92 60.01
N TRP A 60 20.47 38.86 60.69
CA TRP A 60 19.50 38.91 61.78
C TRP A 60 20.17 38.54 63.10
N ALA A 61 19.76 39.19 64.18
CA ALA A 61 20.13 38.82 65.55
C ALA A 61 18.89 38.82 66.44
N LEU A 62 18.87 37.97 67.46
CA LEU A 62 17.79 37.97 68.46
C LEU A 62 17.62 39.38 69.05
N ASN A 63 16.38 39.72 69.38
CA ASN A 63 15.96 41.08 69.68
C ASN A 63 15.83 41.32 71.20
N PRO A 64 16.90 41.75 71.91
CA PRO A 64 16.81 42.04 73.34
C PRO A 64 15.89 43.22 73.60
N VAL A 65 14.90 43.00 74.47
CA VAL A 65 13.79 43.92 74.72
C VAL A 65 13.81 44.39 76.16
N THR A 66 13.61 45.69 76.35
CA THR A 66 13.58 46.35 77.66
C THR A 66 12.14 46.67 78.05
N VAL A 67 11.70 46.18 79.21
CA VAL A 67 10.43 46.60 79.82
C VAL A 67 10.69 47.68 80.86
N ASN A 68 9.84 48.71 80.87
CA ASN A 68 10.11 49.94 81.61
C ASN A 68 9.05 50.22 82.68
N GLY A 69 9.44 49.99 83.93
CA GLY A 69 8.67 50.28 85.13
C GLY A 69 9.08 51.59 85.83
N GLN A 70 9.90 52.42 85.20
CA GLN A 70 10.44 53.66 85.78
C GLN A 70 9.35 54.74 86.07
N SER A 71 8.13 54.55 85.56
CA SER A 71 6.94 55.34 85.93
C SER A 71 6.35 54.96 87.29
N SER A 72 6.72 53.81 87.85
CA SER A 72 6.31 53.34 89.19
C SER A 72 6.81 54.28 90.29
N LYS A 73 6.07 54.35 91.40
CA LYS A 73 6.40 55.19 92.56
C LYS A 73 6.54 54.32 93.81
N PRO A 74 7.74 53.83 94.17
CA PRO A 74 7.93 53.02 95.37
C PRO A 74 7.68 53.84 96.65
N ASN A 75 8.39 54.96 96.83
CA ASN A 75 7.96 56.11 97.62
C ASN A 75 8.72 57.37 97.15
N ALA A 76 8.36 58.54 97.67
CA ALA A 76 8.87 59.82 97.18
C ALA A 76 10.26 60.26 97.70
N ASN A 77 10.85 59.62 98.72
CA ASN A 77 12.04 60.18 99.42
C ASN A 77 13.03 59.19 100.09
N GLN A 78 12.80 57.87 100.08
CA GLN A 78 13.71 56.88 100.72
C GLN A 78 14.06 55.66 99.86
N GLY A 79 13.56 55.58 98.62
CA GLY A 79 13.84 54.47 97.70
C GLY A 79 13.02 53.22 97.98
N GLY A 80 13.02 52.29 97.03
CA GLY A 80 12.29 51.03 97.11
C GLY A 80 12.82 50.01 96.09
N LEU A 81 12.33 48.78 96.18
CA LEU A 81 12.83 47.65 95.41
C LEU A 81 11.84 47.25 94.31
N PHE A 82 12.38 47.08 93.10
CA PHE A 82 11.69 46.51 91.96
C PHE A 82 11.95 44.99 91.92
N GLN A 83 10.95 44.22 91.50
CA GLN A 83 11.10 42.79 91.21
C GLN A 83 10.28 42.42 89.97
N TRP A 84 10.95 41.94 88.92
CA TRP A 84 10.33 41.45 87.70
C TRP A 84 10.31 39.92 87.66
N SER A 85 9.19 39.34 87.24
CA SER A 85 9.05 37.89 87.06
C SER A 85 8.13 37.53 85.90
N PHE A 86 8.29 36.34 85.33
CA PHE A 86 7.34 35.78 84.35
C PHE A 86 6.08 35.28 85.05
N VAL A 87 4.91 35.63 84.51
CA VAL A 87 3.62 35.08 84.95
C VAL A 87 3.29 33.86 84.09
N GLY A 88 3.55 32.67 84.63
CA GLY A 88 3.38 31.40 83.92
C GLY A 88 4.70 30.85 83.37
N THR A 89 4.73 30.46 82.09
CA THR A 89 5.89 29.85 81.44
C THR A 89 7.01 30.86 81.18
N SER A 90 8.19 30.63 81.74
CA SER A 90 9.38 31.45 81.51
C SER A 90 9.97 31.23 80.11
N LEU A 91 9.99 32.29 79.29
CA LEU A 91 10.57 32.29 77.94
C LEU A 91 12.03 32.80 77.92
N GLY A 92 12.80 32.50 78.97
CA GLY A 92 14.21 32.88 79.10
C GLY A 92 14.59 33.31 80.52
N THR A 93 15.71 34.01 80.64
CA THR A 93 16.15 34.66 81.89
C THR A 93 15.96 36.18 81.82
N LEU A 94 15.61 36.80 82.94
CA LEU A 94 15.47 38.25 83.07
C LEU A 94 16.79 38.87 83.54
N ALA A 95 17.43 39.63 82.66
CA ALA A 95 18.50 40.53 83.03
C ALA A 95 17.93 41.76 83.77
N ASN A 96 18.68 42.29 84.75
CA ASN A 96 18.30 43.46 85.53
C ASN A 96 16.93 43.35 86.25
N ALA A 97 16.50 42.12 86.60
CA ALA A 97 15.18 41.84 87.19
C ALA A 97 14.87 42.56 88.52
N ASN A 98 15.84 43.25 89.13
CA ASN A 98 15.66 44.05 90.35
C ASN A 98 15.78 45.57 90.14
N ALA A 99 15.82 46.04 88.89
CA ALA A 99 15.89 47.45 88.52
C ALA A 99 14.56 47.98 87.96
N ALA A 100 14.45 49.31 87.85
CA ALA A 100 13.29 49.99 87.24
C ALA A 100 13.08 49.62 85.75
N GLN A 101 14.10 49.09 85.09
CA GLN A 101 14.04 48.54 83.75
C GLN A 101 14.65 47.13 83.76
N ALA A 102 13.90 46.13 83.30
CA ALA A 102 14.38 44.77 83.11
C ALA A 102 14.50 44.44 81.62
N GLN A 103 15.35 43.48 81.29
CA GLN A 103 15.58 43.02 79.92
C GLN A 103 15.40 41.52 79.81
N PHE A 104 14.81 41.08 78.70
CA PHE A 104 14.87 39.69 78.27
C PHE A 104 15.17 39.65 76.76
N THR A 105 15.65 38.51 76.28
CA THR A 105 15.76 38.25 74.84
C THR A 105 14.79 37.11 74.55
N PRO A 106 13.82 37.28 73.65
CA PRO A 106 12.95 36.19 73.24
C PRO A 106 13.78 35.10 72.53
N PRO A 107 13.40 33.82 72.63
CA PRO A 107 13.89 32.82 71.70
C PRO A 107 13.30 33.06 70.31
N ASP A 108 13.92 32.41 69.32
CA ASP A 108 13.32 32.07 68.04
C ASP A 108 11.96 31.36 68.25
N VAL A 109 10.89 31.85 67.62
CA VAL A 109 9.53 31.28 67.76
C VAL A 109 8.91 30.96 66.41
N THR A 110 8.58 29.69 66.17
CA THR A 110 7.96 29.25 64.91
C THR A 110 6.56 29.83 64.66
N ALA A 111 5.89 30.38 65.68
CA ALA A 111 4.62 31.08 65.58
C ALA A 111 4.47 32.18 66.65
N THR A 112 3.61 33.16 66.38
CA THR A 112 3.34 34.30 67.27
C THR A 112 2.96 33.84 68.69
N THR A 113 3.79 34.20 69.65
CA THR A 113 3.76 33.71 71.04
C THR A 113 3.61 34.87 72.01
N GLN A 114 2.72 34.74 73.01
CA GLN A 114 2.53 35.76 74.05
C GLN A 114 3.19 35.35 75.37
N VAL A 115 3.76 36.33 76.07
CA VAL A 115 4.35 36.19 77.40
C VAL A 115 3.94 37.36 78.29
N VAL A 116 3.75 37.11 79.58
CA VAL A 116 3.39 38.14 80.56
C VAL A 116 4.51 38.30 81.58
N LEU A 117 4.92 39.54 81.83
CA LEU A 117 5.84 39.92 82.91
C LEU A 117 5.11 40.71 83.97
N ARG A 118 5.29 40.35 85.24
CA ARG A 118 4.84 41.12 86.40
C ARG A 118 5.98 41.99 86.91
N LEU A 119 5.71 43.27 87.11
CA LEU A 119 6.49 44.11 88.00
C LEU A 119 5.83 44.10 89.38
N THR A 120 6.59 43.80 90.43
CA THR A 120 6.21 44.05 91.82
C THR A 120 7.11 45.14 92.41
N VAL A 121 6.52 46.11 93.09
CA VAL A 121 7.20 47.25 93.73
C VAL A 121 6.97 47.19 95.24
N THR A 122 8.05 47.31 96.02
CA THR A 122 8.01 47.19 97.49
C THR A 122 8.76 48.33 98.18
N VAL A 123 8.29 48.71 99.38
CA VAL A 123 8.91 49.75 100.21
C VAL A 123 9.79 49.11 101.28
N SER A 124 11.07 49.45 101.31
CA SER A 124 12.01 48.90 102.30
C SER A 124 11.57 49.26 103.72
N GLY A 125 11.40 48.25 104.58
CA GLY A 125 11.01 48.42 105.98
C GLY A 125 9.51 48.52 106.28
N CYS A 126 8.62 48.40 105.29
CA CYS A 126 7.16 48.48 105.50
C CYS A 126 6.39 47.31 104.88
N PRO A 127 5.28 46.85 105.52
CA PRO A 127 4.44 45.77 105.00
C PRO A 127 3.49 46.31 103.90
N GLY A 128 4.02 46.47 102.68
CA GLY A 128 3.25 46.92 101.53
C GLY A 128 3.95 46.66 100.19
N SER A 129 3.18 46.15 99.23
CA SER A 129 3.61 45.84 97.87
C SER A 129 2.49 46.15 96.89
N ASP A 130 2.83 46.62 95.70
CA ASP A 130 1.89 46.77 94.57
C ASP A 130 2.47 46.11 93.31
N SER A 131 1.63 45.73 92.35
CA SER A 131 2.08 44.99 91.17
C SER A 131 1.21 45.17 89.94
N GLU A 132 1.84 45.31 88.78
CA GLU A 132 1.20 45.41 87.46
C GLU A 132 1.81 44.41 86.47
N ASP A 133 1.02 43.98 85.48
CA ASP A 133 1.42 43.03 84.44
C ASP A 133 1.53 43.73 83.07
N ILE A 134 2.59 43.42 82.32
CA ILE A 134 2.73 43.75 80.90
C ILE A 134 2.63 42.49 80.04
N THR A 135 1.73 42.51 79.06
CA THR A 135 1.63 41.46 78.02
C THR A 135 2.51 41.81 76.82
N ILE A 136 3.38 40.89 76.44
CA ILE A 136 4.33 41.03 75.34
C ILE A 136 4.01 39.99 74.26
N THR A 137 3.78 40.44 73.03
CA THR A 137 3.53 39.58 71.87
C THR A 137 4.80 39.49 71.03
N ILE A 138 5.39 38.30 70.95
CA ILE A 138 6.54 37.97 70.12
C ILE A 138 6.01 37.42 68.79
N THR A 139 6.35 38.04 67.67
CA THR A 139 6.03 37.54 66.33
C THR A 139 7.24 36.86 65.71
N ASN A 140 7.04 35.71 65.05
CA ASN A 140 8.04 35.16 64.13
C ASN A 140 8.33 36.20 63.06
N ALA A 141 9.56 36.72 63.01
CA ALA A 141 9.97 37.78 62.11
C ALA A 141 11.04 37.34 61.09
N HIS A 142 11.32 36.03 61.00
CA HIS A 142 12.43 35.49 60.23
C HIS A 142 12.02 34.43 59.19
N ASP A 143 11.11 33.52 59.54
CA ASP A 143 10.78 32.37 58.68
C ASP A 143 9.61 32.67 57.72
N GLU A 144 9.88 33.45 56.68
CA GLU A 144 9.01 33.51 55.50
C GLU A 144 9.17 32.26 54.63
N VAL A 145 8.08 31.51 54.42
CA VAL A 145 8.05 30.42 53.44
C VAL A 145 8.04 31.02 52.04
N ILE A 146 9.22 31.05 51.41
CA ILE A 146 9.37 31.52 50.03
C ILE A 146 8.56 30.61 49.11
N ASN A 147 7.56 31.17 48.41
CA ASN A 147 6.84 30.45 47.37
C ASN A 147 7.76 30.28 46.14
N THR A 148 7.85 29.05 45.64
CA THR A 148 8.60 28.73 44.41
C THR A 148 7.61 28.31 43.33
N PRO A 149 7.86 28.62 42.05
CA PRO A 149 6.96 28.20 40.98
C PRO A 149 6.78 26.67 40.96
N PRO A 150 5.59 26.16 40.62
CA PRO A 150 5.37 24.73 40.40
C PRO A 150 6.28 24.20 39.28
N HIS A 151 6.41 22.89 39.15
CA HIS A 151 7.27 22.23 38.16
C HIS A 151 6.45 21.44 37.13
N ALA A 152 6.48 21.86 35.87
CA ALA A 152 5.77 21.21 34.77
C ALA A 152 6.47 19.90 34.35
N VAL A 153 5.72 18.79 34.32
CA VAL A 153 6.21 17.49 33.82
C VAL A 153 5.23 16.93 32.78
N PRO A 154 5.31 17.40 31.52
CA PRO A 154 4.47 16.91 30.42
C PRO A 154 5.02 15.61 29.82
N THR A 155 4.18 14.60 29.72
CA THR A 155 4.42 13.40 28.91
C THR A 155 3.44 13.32 27.73
N ALA A 156 3.86 12.62 26.68
CA ALA A 156 3.01 12.26 25.55
C ALA A 156 3.06 10.74 25.37
N THR A 157 1.88 10.12 25.21
CA THR A 157 1.74 8.66 25.18
C THR A 157 0.79 8.24 24.06
N PRO A 158 1.27 7.52 23.02
CA PRO A 158 2.68 7.28 22.71
C PRO A 158 3.37 8.56 22.20
N ALA A 159 4.71 8.65 22.35
CA ALA A 159 5.51 9.79 21.86
C ALA A 159 5.90 9.67 20.37
N ALA A 160 5.74 8.48 19.79
CA ALA A 160 5.75 8.24 18.34
C ALA A 160 4.44 7.49 18.00
N ALA A 161 3.73 7.92 16.97
CA ALA A 161 2.37 7.45 16.67
C ALA A 161 2.15 7.39 15.15
N SER A 162 1.58 6.30 14.63
CA SER A 162 1.00 6.30 13.29
C SER A 162 -0.29 7.13 13.25
N GLU A 163 -0.72 7.54 12.07
CA GLU A 163 -2.01 8.19 11.86
C GLU A 163 -3.19 7.36 12.40
N GLY A 164 -4.27 8.05 12.78
CA GLY A 164 -5.43 7.44 13.45
C GLY A 164 -5.20 7.01 14.91
N THR A 165 -3.96 7.01 15.40
CA THR A 165 -3.65 6.66 16.80
C THR A 165 -4.16 7.73 17.78
N LEU A 166 -4.81 7.31 18.87
CA LEU A 166 -5.17 8.20 19.97
C LEU A 166 -3.93 8.53 20.82
N VAL A 167 -3.50 9.79 20.78
CA VAL A 167 -2.38 10.31 21.58
C VAL A 167 -2.91 11.01 22.83
N THR A 168 -2.32 10.70 23.98
CA THR A 168 -2.62 11.33 25.27
C THR A 168 -1.48 12.25 25.69
N LEU A 169 -1.79 13.51 26.00
CA LEU A 169 -0.88 14.47 26.62
C LEU A 169 -1.22 14.55 28.12
N ASP A 170 -0.33 14.08 28.98
CA ASP A 170 -0.55 14.01 30.43
C ASP A 170 0.41 14.93 31.20
N GLY A 171 -0.15 15.85 31.99
CA GLY A 171 0.58 16.74 32.87
C GLY A 171 0.54 16.34 34.34
N SER A 172 -0.09 15.22 34.70
CA SER A 172 -0.39 14.84 36.09
C SER A 172 0.83 14.50 36.95
N ALA A 173 2.00 14.31 36.34
CA ALA A 173 3.29 14.20 37.03
C ALA A 173 3.87 15.56 37.46
N SER A 174 3.25 16.68 37.07
CA SER A 174 3.63 18.03 37.52
C SER A 174 3.36 18.18 39.02
N TRP A 175 4.24 18.89 39.72
CA TRP A 175 4.17 19.02 41.18
C TRP A 175 4.53 20.42 41.68
N ASP A 176 4.25 20.65 42.95
CA ASP A 176 4.44 21.90 43.69
C ASP A 176 4.87 21.49 45.12
N ALA A 177 5.83 22.19 45.72
CA ALA A 177 6.37 21.85 47.05
C ALA A 177 5.66 22.57 48.21
N GLN A 178 4.88 23.61 47.90
CA GLN A 178 4.19 24.48 48.84
C GLN A 178 2.67 24.23 48.86
N GLY A 179 2.09 23.76 47.75
CA GLY A 179 0.64 23.55 47.62
C GLY A 179 0.22 22.60 46.49
N PRO A 180 -1.09 22.59 46.16
CA PRO A 180 -1.62 21.92 44.97
C PRO A 180 -1.63 22.87 43.76
N ILE A 181 -1.22 22.37 42.59
CA ILE A 181 -1.32 23.11 41.32
C ILE A 181 -2.77 23.54 41.07
N ALA A 182 -2.99 24.84 40.89
CA ALA A 182 -4.31 25.43 40.72
C ALA A 182 -4.83 25.39 39.26
N SER A 183 -3.93 25.33 38.26
CA SER A 183 -4.33 25.25 36.85
C SER A 183 -3.29 24.57 35.94
N TYR A 184 -3.79 24.00 34.84
CA TYR A 184 -3.04 23.34 33.77
C TYR A 184 -3.50 23.90 32.42
N ALA A 185 -2.57 24.45 31.64
CA ALA A 185 -2.83 24.98 30.31
C ALA A 185 -1.91 24.31 29.28
N TRP A 186 -2.52 23.62 28.31
CA TRP A 186 -1.82 23.03 27.16
C TRP A 186 -1.97 23.93 25.94
N ALA A 187 -0.86 24.18 25.24
CA ALA A 187 -0.84 24.88 23.96
C ALA A 187 0.06 24.12 22.98
N GLN A 188 -0.36 23.99 21.72
CA GLN A 188 0.54 23.54 20.66
C GLN A 188 1.42 24.72 20.22
N THR A 189 2.71 24.47 20.04
CA THR A 189 3.72 25.48 19.71
C THR A 189 4.55 25.14 18.45
N GLY A 190 4.35 23.96 17.87
CA GLY A 190 4.97 23.55 16.61
C GLY A 190 4.22 22.42 15.90
N GLY A 191 4.42 22.30 14.59
CA GLY A 191 3.70 21.38 13.70
C GLY A 191 2.30 21.88 13.26
N PRO A 192 1.62 21.17 12.33
CA PRO A 192 0.25 21.47 11.92
C PRO A 192 -0.74 21.40 13.10
N ALA A 193 -1.73 22.30 13.13
CA ALA A 193 -2.60 22.47 14.29
C ALA A 193 -3.57 21.29 14.51
N VAL A 194 -3.56 20.69 15.71
CA VAL A 194 -4.47 19.60 16.08
C VAL A 194 -5.55 20.05 17.09
N THR A 195 -6.74 19.43 17.01
CA THR A 195 -7.83 19.71 17.95
C THR A 195 -7.65 18.92 19.25
N LEU A 196 -7.07 19.57 20.27
CA LEU A 196 -6.93 18.99 21.60
C LEU A 196 -8.29 18.86 22.31
N GLN A 197 -8.73 17.63 22.56
CA GLN A 197 -9.92 17.32 23.33
C GLN A 197 -9.66 17.43 24.83
N ALA A 198 -10.63 17.95 25.57
CA ALA A 198 -10.59 18.04 27.03
C ALA A 198 -11.08 16.74 27.68
N THR A 199 -10.39 16.30 28.74
CA THR A 199 -10.81 15.14 29.55
C THR A 199 -11.39 15.59 30.90
N ALA A 200 -11.88 14.64 31.70
CA ALA A 200 -12.32 14.92 33.07
C ALA A 200 -11.18 15.34 34.03
N ASN A 201 -9.91 15.08 33.66
CA ASN A 201 -8.74 15.57 34.39
C ASN A 201 -8.20 16.84 33.70
N PRO A 202 -8.16 18.02 34.36
CA PRO A 202 -7.67 19.25 33.74
C PRO A 202 -6.19 19.16 33.31
N ALA A 203 -5.39 18.25 33.90
CA ALA A 203 -4.01 18.01 33.51
C ALA A 203 -3.86 17.25 32.18
N ILE A 204 -4.90 16.56 31.69
CA ILE A 204 -4.83 15.65 30.53
C ILE A 204 -5.58 16.22 29.33
N ARG A 205 -4.98 16.12 28.14
CA ARG A 205 -5.64 16.31 26.83
C ARG A 205 -5.41 15.09 25.96
N THR A 206 -6.27 14.91 24.96
CA THR A 206 -6.11 13.88 23.93
C THR A 206 -6.28 14.48 22.54
N PHE A 207 -5.68 13.87 21.54
CA PHE A 207 -6.02 14.08 20.13
C PHE A 207 -5.82 12.77 19.36
N VAL A 208 -6.48 12.64 18.21
CA VAL A 208 -6.17 11.57 17.26
C VAL A 208 -5.09 12.10 16.33
N ALA A 209 -4.00 11.35 16.14
CA ALA A 209 -2.95 11.68 15.20
C ALA A 209 -3.57 11.83 13.79
N PRO A 210 -3.50 13.02 13.17
CA PRO A 210 -3.97 13.19 11.79
C PRO A 210 -3.09 12.40 10.83
N ASN A 211 -3.61 12.04 9.65
CA ASN A 211 -2.75 11.71 8.53
C ASN A 211 -2.10 13.02 8.00
N PHE A 212 -0.83 12.94 7.65
CA PHE A 212 0.01 13.98 7.04
C PHE A 212 0.89 13.32 5.98
N SER A 213 1.08 13.91 4.80
CA SER A 213 1.92 13.36 3.72
C SER A 213 3.44 13.34 3.97
N ALA A 214 3.87 13.36 5.23
CA ALA A 214 5.24 13.12 5.70
C ALA A 214 5.30 13.00 7.22
N ASP A 215 6.34 12.33 7.73
CA ASP A 215 6.75 12.30 9.15
C ASP A 215 6.73 13.71 9.77
N THR A 216 5.83 13.91 10.75
CA THR A 216 5.45 15.23 11.25
C THR A 216 5.58 15.32 12.77
N ASN A 217 6.54 16.13 13.24
CA ASN A 217 6.76 16.39 14.65
C ASN A 217 5.86 17.52 15.18
N LEU A 218 4.95 17.19 16.10
CA LEU A 218 4.07 18.11 16.81
C LEU A 218 4.68 18.48 18.16
N THR A 219 4.80 19.78 18.45
CA THR A 219 5.35 20.28 19.73
C THR A 219 4.25 20.87 20.61
N PHE A 220 4.18 20.42 21.87
CA PHE A 220 3.20 20.88 22.85
C PHE A 220 3.88 21.44 24.10
N GLN A 221 3.45 22.62 24.53
CA GLN A 221 3.85 23.25 25.78
C GLN A 221 2.75 23.06 26.83
N LEU A 222 3.12 22.45 27.96
CA LEU A 222 2.33 22.50 29.19
C LEU A 222 2.79 23.70 30.02
N THR A 223 1.84 24.45 30.57
CA THR A 223 2.05 25.47 31.59
C THR A 223 1.23 25.13 32.83
N VAL A 224 1.85 25.12 34.00
CA VAL A 224 1.19 24.91 35.30
C VAL A 224 1.35 26.13 36.20
N SER A 225 0.38 26.38 37.09
CA SER A 225 0.40 27.52 38.00
C SER A 225 -0.27 27.23 39.34
N ASP A 226 0.29 27.78 40.42
CA ASP A 226 -0.27 27.78 41.78
C ASP A 226 -1.34 28.88 42.00
N GLY A 227 -1.54 29.78 41.01
CA GLY A 227 -2.41 30.96 41.08
C GLY A 227 -1.66 32.30 41.28
N THR A 228 -0.35 32.25 41.51
CA THR A 228 0.55 33.40 41.72
C THR A 228 1.82 33.33 40.86
N LEU A 229 2.41 32.13 40.73
CA LEU A 229 3.58 31.81 39.92
C LEU A 229 3.23 30.70 38.91
N SER A 230 4.07 30.55 37.88
CA SER A 230 3.89 29.52 36.86
C SER A 230 5.21 29.02 36.29
N ASN A 231 5.15 27.86 35.65
CA ASN A 231 6.25 27.21 34.95
C ASN A 231 5.74 26.50 33.70
N SER A 232 6.61 26.37 32.70
CA SER A 232 6.31 25.69 31.45
C SER A 232 7.39 24.70 31.07
N ALA A 233 6.98 23.58 30.47
CA ALA A 233 7.85 22.62 29.83
C ALA A 233 7.23 22.15 28.51
N VAL A 234 8.04 21.59 27.61
CA VAL A 234 7.60 21.10 26.30
C VAL A 234 7.71 19.59 26.21
N THR A 235 6.84 18.99 25.40
CA THR A 235 6.88 17.59 24.98
C THR A 235 6.59 17.50 23.47
N TYR A 236 6.93 16.36 22.88
CA TYR A 236 6.90 16.15 21.43
C TYR A 236 6.11 14.89 21.09
N VAL A 237 5.47 14.90 19.92
CA VAL A 237 4.85 13.72 19.32
C VAL A 237 5.33 13.64 17.89
N ASN A 238 6.10 12.61 17.54
CA ASN A 238 6.38 12.32 16.13
C ASN A 238 5.18 11.53 15.58
N VAL A 239 4.44 12.12 14.65
CA VAL A 239 3.47 11.37 13.86
C VAL A 239 4.23 10.78 12.68
N THR A 240 4.44 9.46 12.70
CA THR A 240 5.11 8.73 11.62
C THR A 240 4.10 8.47 10.51
N TRP A 241 4.43 8.87 9.29
CA TRP A 241 3.51 8.70 8.16
C TRP A 241 3.53 7.29 7.59
N THR A 242 2.36 6.78 7.27
CA THR A 242 2.16 5.54 6.51
C THR A 242 1.25 5.85 5.32
N ASN A 243 1.75 5.68 4.09
CA ASN A 243 0.97 5.94 2.87
C ASN A 243 -0.34 5.12 2.83
N ASP A 244 -1.48 5.79 2.98
CA ASP A 244 -2.78 5.18 2.74
C ASP A 244 -2.95 4.99 1.21
N PRO A 245 -3.28 3.79 0.69
CA PRO A 245 -3.47 3.62 -0.75
C PRO A 245 -4.70 4.38 -1.27
N PRO A 246 -4.65 4.92 -2.51
CA PRO A 246 -5.72 5.74 -3.06
C PRO A 246 -7.03 4.95 -3.23
N VAL A 247 -8.13 5.66 -3.42
CA VAL A 247 -9.44 5.07 -3.76
C VAL A 247 -9.77 5.40 -5.21
N ALA A 248 -9.64 4.40 -6.10
CA ALA A 248 -10.20 4.48 -7.43
C ALA A 248 -11.73 4.51 -7.36
N ALA A 249 -12.35 5.56 -7.89
CA ALA A 249 -13.80 5.70 -7.96
C ALA A 249 -14.21 6.05 -9.40
N LEU A 250 -14.51 5.00 -10.16
CA LEU A 250 -15.07 5.05 -11.51
C LEU A 250 -16.60 5.07 -11.41
N ALA A 251 -17.25 6.08 -11.96
CA ALA A 251 -18.71 6.14 -12.00
C ALA A 251 -19.26 5.01 -12.90
N CYS A 252 -19.99 4.05 -12.32
CA CYS A 252 -20.52 2.88 -13.02
C CYS A 252 -21.94 2.54 -12.53
N PRO A 253 -22.87 2.08 -13.40
CA PRO A 253 -24.24 1.78 -12.98
C PRO A 253 -24.30 0.52 -12.10
N ALA A 254 -24.51 0.71 -10.79
CA ALA A 254 -24.42 -0.35 -9.77
C ALA A 254 -25.44 -1.50 -9.89
N ALA A 255 -26.41 -1.42 -10.81
CA ALA A 255 -27.38 -2.48 -11.08
C ALA A 255 -26.94 -3.45 -12.20
N THR A 256 -26.06 -3.01 -13.11
CA THR A 256 -25.62 -3.76 -14.31
C THR A 256 -24.12 -4.01 -14.35
N GLY A 257 -23.31 -3.09 -13.79
CA GLY A 257 -21.85 -3.09 -13.95
C GLY A 257 -21.38 -2.58 -15.32
N TYR A 258 -22.31 -2.09 -16.15
CA TYR A 258 -22.02 -1.54 -17.47
C TYR A 258 -22.92 -0.35 -17.82
N PHE A 259 -22.42 0.53 -18.69
CA PHE A 259 -23.23 1.50 -19.43
C PHE A 259 -23.77 0.87 -20.72
N ASP A 260 -24.98 1.27 -21.11
CA ASP A 260 -25.70 0.83 -22.29
C ASP A 260 -25.67 1.99 -23.30
N VAL A 261 -25.00 1.81 -24.45
CA VAL A 261 -24.63 2.90 -25.36
C VAL A 261 -24.57 2.41 -26.81
N ASP A 262 -25.14 3.17 -27.74
CA ASP A 262 -25.12 2.86 -29.17
C ASP A 262 -23.74 3.10 -29.81
N GLU A 263 -23.36 2.31 -30.80
CA GLU A 263 -22.15 2.54 -31.58
C GLU A 263 -22.15 3.91 -32.29
N GLY A 264 -20.95 4.49 -32.51
CA GLY A 264 -20.80 5.82 -33.07
C GLY A 264 -21.19 6.98 -32.12
N ALA A 265 -21.77 6.70 -30.94
CA ALA A 265 -22.04 7.71 -29.93
C ALA A 265 -20.75 8.26 -29.30
N ALA A 266 -20.78 9.52 -28.86
CA ALA A 266 -19.71 10.10 -28.05
C ALA A 266 -19.90 9.72 -26.58
N PHE A 267 -18.95 8.99 -26.00
CA PHE A 267 -18.99 8.52 -24.62
C PHE A 267 -17.84 9.12 -23.78
N THR A 268 -18.00 9.13 -22.46
CA THR A 268 -16.94 9.54 -21.52
C THR A 268 -17.06 8.78 -20.20
N PHE A 269 -16.01 8.08 -19.81
CA PHE A 269 -15.86 7.57 -18.44
C PHE A 269 -15.41 8.70 -17.51
N ASP A 270 -16.02 8.76 -16.32
CA ASP A 270 -15.68 9.70 -15.26
C ASP A 270 -15.09 8.97 -14.04
N GLY A 271 -13.80 9.18 -13.83
CA GLY A 271 -13.05 8.75 -12.64
C GLY A 271 -12.67 9.90 -11.71
N SER A 272 -13.22 11.11 -11.89
CA SER A 272 -12.85 12.32 -11.11
C SER A 272 -13.33 12.30 -9.66
N ALA A 273 -14.14 11.32 -9.27
CA ALA A 273 -14.45 11.01 -7.89
C ALA A 273 -13.29 10.26 -7.17
N SER A 274 -12.29 9.76 -7.90
CA SER A 274 -11.14 9.07 -7.32
C SER A 274 -10.36 10.03 -6.45
N HIS A 275 -10.08 9.62 -5.22
CA HIS A 275 -9.44 10.46 -4.21
C HIS A 275 -8.36 9.69 -3.48
N ASP A 276 -7.46 10.44 -2.87
CA ASP A 276 -6.54 9.93 -1.87
C ASP A 276 -6.65 10.78 -0.58
N SER A 277 -6.23 10.20 0.55
CA SER A 277 -6.35 10.77 1.89
C SER A 277 -5.14 11.57 2.39
N ASP A 278 -3.96 11.45 1.77
CA ASP A 278 -2.73 12.09 2.26
C ASP A 278 -1.92 12.90 1.23
N ASP A 279 -1.43 12.30 0.15
CA ASP A 279 -0.57 12.97 -0.84
C ASP A 279 -1.30 13.34 -2.16
N GLY A 280 -2.41 12.65 -2.48
CA GLY A 280 -3.24 12.92 -3.67
C GLY A 280 -2.93 12.04 -4.88
N ILE A 281 -3.83 12.03 -5.87
CA ILE A 281 -3.61 11.23 -7.10
C ILE A 281 -2.53 11.87 -7.98
N ALA A 282 -1.40 11.18 -8.14
CA ALA A 282 -0.30 11.59 -9.02
C ALA A 282 -0.53 11.22 -10.49
N SER A 283 -1.21 10.10 -10.76
CA SER A 283 -1.52 9.67 -12.13
C SER A 283 -2.76 8.78 -12.22
N TYR A 284 -3.42 8.89 -13.37
CA TYR A 284 -4.47 7.98 -13.83
C TYR A 284 -3.90 7.15 -14.97
N ALA A 285 -4.32 5.89 -15.10
CA ALA A 285 -4.01 5.02 -16.22
C ALA A 285 -5.22 4.14 -16.54
N TRP A 286 -5.62 4.10 -17.80
CA TRP A 286 -6.78 3.31 -18.25
C TRP A 286 -6.33 2.09 -19.04
N LYS A 287 -7.13 1.03 -18.97
CA LYS A 287 -6.92 -0.20 -19.72
C LYS A 287 -8.26 -0.77 -20.18
N GLN A 288 -8.35 -1.12 -21.46
CA GLN A 288 -9.37 -2.05 -21.94
C GLN A 288 -8.94 -3.48 -21.55
N GLU A 289 -9.83 -4.20 -20.90
CA GLU A 289 -9.67 -5.63 -20.62
C GLU A 289 -10.14 -6.46 -21.83
N VAL A 290 -10.07 -7.80 -21.76
CA VAL A 290 -10.42 -8.65 -22.91
C VAL A 290 -11.90 -8.48 -23.30
N GLY A 291 -12.11 -7.85 -24.45
CA GLY A 291 -13.40 -7.61 -25.10
C GLY A 291 -13.20 -6.90 -26.44
N LEU A 292 -14.17 -7.01 -27.35
CA LEU A 292 -14.15 -6.39 -28.68
C LEU A 292 -15.46 -5.63 -28.91
N PRO A 293 -15.46 -4.50 -29.65
CA PRO A 293 -14.35 -3.91 -30.40
C PRO A 293 -13.24 -3.28 -29.52
N GLU A 294 -12.05 -3.10 -30.09
CA GLU A 294 -10.95 -2.35 -29.45
C GLU A 294 -11.19 -0.84 -29.56
N VAL A 295 -11.11 -0.13 -28.43
CA VAL A 295 -11.10 1.34 -28.40
C VAL A 295 -9.66 1.83 -28.55
N PRO A 296 -9.29 2.54 -29.64
CA PRO A 296 -7.91 2.94 -29.85
C PRO A 296 -7.39 3.93 -28.80
N GLY A 297 -6.17 3.72 -28.32
CA GLY A 297 -5.43 4.68 -27.47
C GLY A 297 -5.85 4.72 -25.99
N VAL A 298 -6.66 3.77 -25.50
CA VAL A 298 -7.07 3.71 -24.08
C VAL A 298 -5.86 3.67 -23.14
N GLY A 299 -4.79 2.95 -23.51
CA GLY A 299 -3.55 2.86 -22.72
C GLY A 299 -2.77 4.17 -22.61
N ASP A 300 -3.05 5.15 -23.49
CA ASP A 300 -2.43 6.49 -23.45
C ASP A 300 -3.23 7.49 -22.59
N TRP A 301 -4.46 7.15 -22.18
CA TRP A 301 -5.30 8.01 -21.34
C TRP A 301 -4.68 8.14 -19.95
N ASN A 302 -4.35 9.37 -19.56
CA ASN A 302 -3.65 9.70 -18.32
C ASN A 302 -4.41 10.70 -17.42
N THR A 303 -5.66 11.02 -17.79
CA THR A 303 -6.54 11.97 -17.11
C THR A 303 -7.66 11.27 -16.33
N ALA A 304 -8.26 12.00 -15.38
CA ALA A 304 -9.40 11.54 -14.58
C ALA A 304 -10.67 11.20 -15.38
N THR A 305 -10.76 11.70 -16.62
CA THR A 305 -11.82 11.36 -17.59
C THR A 305 -11.20 10.78 -18.86
N GLY A 306 -11.85 9.79 -19.46
CA GLY A 306 -11.50 9.24 -20.77
C GLY A 306 -12.67 9.40 -21.74
N SER A 307 -12.46 10.14 -22.84
CA SER A 307 -13.51 10.52 -23.80
C SER A 307 -13.20 9.99 -25.20
N PHE A 308 -14.17 9.36 -25.85
CA PHE A 308 -14.01 8.73 -27.16
C PHE A 308 -15.34 8.60 -27.91
N THR A 309 -15.28 8.21 -29.18
CA THR A 309 -16.44 7.74 -29.95
C THR A 309 -16.50 6.22 -29.88
N VAL A 310 -17.64 5.67 -29.47
CA VAL A 310 -17.84 4.21 -29.37
C VAL A 310 -17.59 3.57 -30.74
N PRO A 311 -16.66 2.59 -30.87
CA PRO A 311 -16.39 1.95 -32.14
C PRO A 311 -17.60 1.17 -32.66
N ALA A 312 -17.68 1.01 -33.98
CA ALA A 312 -18.66 0.12 -34.60
C ALA A 312 -18.36 -1.34 -34.28
N LEU A 313 -19.41 -2.15 -34.21
CA LEU A 313 -19.32 -3.59 -34.01
C LEU A 313 -18.84 -4.31 -35.27
N GLY A 314 -17.97 -5.29 -35.07
CA GLY A 314 -17.49 -6.19 -36.13
C GLY A 314 -18.05 -7.60 -36.00
N TYR A 315 -17.82 -8.41 -37.03
CA TYR A 315 -18.37 -9.76 -37.16
C TYR A 315 -18.16 -10.62 -35.90
N GLY A 316 -19.27 -11.13 -35.34
CA GLY A 316 -19.29 -12.01 -34.16
C GLY A 316 -18.95 -11.34 -32.83
N GLN A 317 -18.86 -10.00 -32.76
CA GLN A 317 -18.59 -9.28 -31.52
C GLN A 317 -19.87 -9.14 -30.67
N THR A 318 -19.72 -9.16 -29.34
CA THR A 318 -20.83 -9.20 -28.38
C THR A 318 -21.12 -7.86 -27.70
N GLY A 319 -20.42 -6.78 -28.09
CA GLY A 319 -20.60 -5.43 -27.54
C GLY A 319 -20.17 -5.22 -26.09
N LEU A 320 -19.92 -6.27 -25.30
CA LEU A 320 -19.50 -6.16 -23.90
C LEU A 320 -17.99 -5.89 -23.81
N VAL A 321 -17.62 -4.63 -23.61
CA VAL A 321 -16.23 -4.17 -23.53
C VAL A 321 -15.90 -3.72 -22.08
N PRO A 322 -15.16 -4.52 -21.30
CA PRO A 322 -14.74 -4.16 -19.95
C PRO A 322 -13.52 -3.23 -19.92
N PHE A 323 -13.53 -2.25 -19.00
CA PHE A 323 -12.45 -1.30 -18.74
C PHE A 323 -12.03 -1.31 -17.27
N THR A 324 -10.75 -1.03 -17.03
CA THR A 324 -10.18 -0.79 -15.70
C THR A 324 -9.51 0.57 -15.67
N LEU A 325 -9.97 1.44 -14.77
CA LEU A 325 -9.22 2.62 -14.33
C LEU A 325 -8.28 2.19 -13.19
N THR A 326 -7.00 2.55 -13.28
CA THR A 326 -6.04 2.49 -12.17
C THR A 326 -5.58 3.90 -11.83
N VAL A 327 -5.54 4.23 -10.54
CA VAL A 327 -4.95 5.46 -10.02
C VAL A 327 -3.72 5.14 -9.17
N THR A 328 -2.74 6.04 -9.18
CA THR A 328 -1.51 5.96 -8.39
C THR A 328 -1.34 7.24 -7.59
N ASP A 329 -0.99 7.13 -6.31
CA ASP A 329 -0.56 8.24 -5.44
C ASP A 329 0.87 8.72 -5.77
N HIS A 330 1.42 9.70 -5.06
CA HIS A 330 2.78 10.21 -5.30
C HIS A 330 3.88 9.33 -4.69
N ALA A 331 3.57 8.48 -3.72
CA ALA A 331 4.49 7.45 -3.19
C ALA A 331 4.66 6.24 -4.12
N GLY A 332 3.68 5.96 -4.97
CA GLY A 332 3.64 4.87 -5.95
C GLY A 332 2.67 3.72 -5.64
N ALA A 333 1.86 3.77 -4.58
CA ALA A 333 0.82 2.75 -4.34
C ALA A 333 -0.42 2.99 -5.22
N LYS A 334 -1.21 1.93 -5.40
CA LYS A 334 -2.17 1.82 -6.52
C LYS A 334 -3.50 1.23 -6.12
N SER A 335 -4.53 1.68 -6.82
CA SER A 335 -5.92 1.29 -6.64
C SER A 335 -6.63 1.26 -7.98
N SER A 336 -7.59 0.36 -8.15
CA SER A 336 -8.26 0.15 -9.44
C SER A 336 -9.76 -0.06 -9.29
N ALA A 337 -10.53 0.47 -10.25
CA ALA A 337 -11.96 0.30 -10.36
C ALA A 337 -12.33 -0.03 -11.81
N SER A 338 -13.27 -0.96 -12.01
CA SER A 338 -13.65 -1.45 -13.33
C SER A 338 -15.12 -1.19 -13.64
N CYS A 339 -15.42 -0.95 -14.91
CA CYS A 339 -16.78 -0.79 -15.45
C CYS A 339 -16.75 -1.25 -16.91
N ALA A 340 -17.87 -1.72 -17.45
CA ALA A 340 -17.96 -2.08 -18.86
C ALA A 340 -18.86 -1.13 -19.67
N LEU A 341 -18.75 -1.23 -20.98
CA LEU A 341 -19.78 -0.80 -21.93
C LEU A 341 -20.46 -2.04 -22.49
N LEU A 342 -21.76 -1.97 -22.70
CA LEU A 342 -22.52 -2.79 -23.62
C LEU A 342 -22.84 -1.90 -24.83
N ILE A 343 -22.21 -2.22 -25.95
CA ILE A 343 -22.37 -1.49 -27.21
C ILE A 343 -23.57 -2.07 -27.96
N ASN A 344 -24.52 -1.22 -28.32
CA ASN A 344 -25.65 -1.59 -29.18
C ASN A 344 -25.27 -1.41 -30.65
N ASP A 345 -25.61 -2.40 -31.47
CA ASP A 345 -25.54 -2.36 -32.93
C ASP A 345 -26.72 -1.56 -33.51
N ILE A 346 -26.41 -0.57 -34.33
CA ILE A 346 -27.39 0.26 -35.07
C ILE A 346 -27.08 0.31 -36.57
N THR A 347 -26.23 -0.59 -37.07
CA THR A 347 -25.79 -0.62 -38.47
C THR A 347 -26.74 -1.49 -39.28
N ALA A 348 -27.51 -0.87 -40.18
CA ALA A 348 -28.43 -1.61 -41.04
C ALA A 348 -27.69 -2.51 -42.06
N PRO A 349 -28.21 -3.72 -42.35
CA PRO A 349 -27.57 -4.67 -43.26
C PRO A 349 -27.43 -4.13 -44.69
N SER A 350 -26.34 -4.49 -45.36
CA SER A 350 -26.15 -4.18 -46.78
C SER A 350 -26.88 -5.22 -47.66
N ILE A 351 -27.53 -4.76 -48.74
CA ILE A 351 -28.23 -5.63 -49.70
C ILE A 351 -27.65 -5.40 -51.10
N SER A 352 -27.29 -6.50 -51.77
CA SER A 352 -26.93 -6.53 -53.18
C SER A 352 -28.07 -7.11 -54.01
N VAL A 353 -28.45 -6.41 -55.08
CA VAL A 353 -29.50 -6.79 -56.04
C VAL A 353 -28.96 -6.66 -57.48
N PRO A 354 -29.48 -7.43 -58.45
CA PRO A 354 -29.07 -7.31 -59.84
C PRO A 354 -29.62 -6.02 -60.48
N SER A 355 -29.20 -5.74 -61.71
CA SER A 355 -29.92 -4.82 -62.59
C SER A 355 -31.28 -5.40 -63.00
N ASP A 356 -32.13 -4.57 -63.63
CA ASP A 356 -33.38 -5.03 -64.23
C ASP A 356 -33.14 -6.22 -65.20
N LEU A 357 -34.01 -7.24 -65.12
CA LEU A 357 -33.90 -8.51 -65.84
C LEU A 357 -34.95 -8.64 -66.94
N VAL A 358 -34.55 -9.23 -68.07
CA VAL A 358 -35.44 -9.62 -69.17
C VAL A 358 -35.34 -11.12 -69.37
N ALA A 359 -36.48 -11.81 -69.42
CA ALA A 359 -36.56 -13.26 -69.58
C ALA A 359 -37.50 -13.66 -70.73
N GLU A 360 -37.21 -14.78 -71.36
CA GLU A 360 -37.97 -15.33 -72.49
C GLU A 360 -39.11 -16.23 -72.01
N ALA A 361 -40.25 -16.18 -72.69
CA ALA A 361 -41.42 -17.00 -72.41
C ALA A 361 -41.11 -18.50 -72.55
N THR A 362 -41.52 -19.29 -71.55
CA THR A 362 -41.43 -20.77 -71.58
C THR A 362 -42.82 -21.42 -71.59
N SER A 363 -43.87 -20.60 -71.67
CA SER A 363 -45.27 -21.00 -71.77
C SER A 363 -46.15 -19.82 -72.18
N ALA A 364 -47.37 -20.09 -72.69
CA ALA A 364 -48.43 -19.10 -72.89
C ALA A 364 -48.96 -18.42 -71.59
N THR A 365 -48.29 -18.61 -70.45
CA THR A 365 -48.53 -17.90 -69.18
C THR A 365 -47.33 -17.06 -68.70
N GLY A 366 -46.22 -17.04 -69.44
CA GLY A 366 -44.96 -16.38 -69.08
C GLY A 366 -43.84 -17.36 -68.70
N ALA A 367 -42.94 -16.92 -67.82
CA ALA A 367 -41.69 -17.60 -67.49
C ALA A 367 -41.41 -17.62 -65.98
N ILE A 368 -40.73 -18.66 -65.51
CA ILE A 368 -40.23 -18.75 -64.14
C ILE A 368 -38.81 -18.16 -64.13
N VAL A 369 -38.54 -17.22 -63.22
CA VAL A 369 -37.23 -16.53 -63.13
C VAL A 369 -36.64 -16.76 -61.74
N GLY A 370 -35.47 -17.39 -61.69
CA GLY A 370 -34.70 -17.69 -60.48
C GLY A 370 -33.20 -17.43 -60.68
N ALA A 371 -32.37 -18.13 -59.91
CA ALA A 371 -30.94 -17.87 -59.84
C ALA A 371 -30.18 -18.26 -61.12
N ALA A 372 -30.69 -19.21 -61.92
CA ALA A 372 -30.09 -19.56 -63.21
C ALA A 372 -30.36 -18.49 -64.29
N GLU A 373 -31.44 -17.72 -64.11
CA GLU A 373 -31.91 -16.66 -65.00
C GLU A 373 -31.44 -15.25 -64.54
N GLY A 374 -30.50 -15.20 -63.59
CA GLY A 374 -29.88 -13.94 -63.12
C GLY A 374 -30.53 -13.28 -61.90
N TYR A 375 -31.54 -13.89 -61.28
CA TYR A 375 -32.10 -13.45 -59.99
C TYR A 375 -31.16 -13.93 -58.86
N ASP A 376 -29.99 -13.32 -58.75
CA ASP A 376 -29.04 -13.48 -57.64
C ASP A 376 -29.09 -12.27 -56.71
N VAL A 377 -29.47 -12.48 -55.46
CA VAL A 377 -29.65 -11.45 -54.43
C VAL A 377 -29.04 -11.91 -53.11
N SER A 378 -28.30 -11.03 -52.45
CA SER A 378 -27.61 -11.34 -51.20
C SER A 378 -27.68 -10.18 -50.21
N ALA A 379 -27.64 -10.49 -48.92
CA ALA A 379 -27.57 -9.51 -47.86
C ALA A 379 -26.50 -9.87 -46.84
N PHE A 380 -25.73 -8.87 -46.41
CA PHE A 380 -24.60 -9.01 -45.50
C PHE A 380 -24.64 -7.90 -44.46
N ASP A 381 -24.62 -8.30 -43.19
CA ASP A 381 -24.48 -7.42 -42.05
C ASP A 381 -23.04 -7.41 -41.51
N ALA A 382 -22.59 -6.29 -40.93
CA ALA A 382 -21.27 -6.12 -40.36
C ALA A 382 -21.02 -6.98 -39.10
N VAL A 383 -22.07 -7.27 -38.31
CA VAL A 383 -21.98 -7.96 -37.01
C VAL A 383 -22.41 -9.43 -37.12
N ALA A 384 -23.53 -9.71 -37.77
CA ALA A 384 -24.09 -11.03 -38.00
C ALA A 384 -23.55 -11.73 -39.27
N GLY A 385 -22.93 -10.99 -40.19
CA GLY A 385 -22.35 -11.52 -41.44
C GLY A 385 -23.38 -11.79 -42.52
N GLY A 386 -23.15 -12.84 -43.32
CA GLY A 386 -24.08 -13.23 -44.39
C GLY A 386 -25.43 -13.69 -43.82
N LEU A 387 -26.51 -13.00 -44.19
CA LEU A 387 -27.86 -13.32 -43.76
C LEU A 387 -28.39 -14.59 -44.47
N PRO A 388 -29.44 -15.25 -43.94
CA PRO A 388 -29.99 -16.47 -44.55
C PRO A 388 -30.43 -16.28 -45.99
N LEU A 389 -30.47 -17.38 -46.76
CA LEU A 389 -30.93 -17.36 -48.16
C LEU A 389 -32.29 -16.68 -48.29
N VAL A 390 -32.45 -15.90 -49.36
CA VAL A 390 -33.62 -15.06 -49.59
C VAL A 390 -34.93 -15.84 -49.52
N ASN A 391 -35.94 -15.26 -48.86
CA ASN A 391 -37.24 -15.86 -48.58
C ASN A 391 -37.21 -17.18 -47.75
N THR A 392 -36.07 -17.60 -47.19
CA THR A 392 -36.01 -18.75 -46.26
C THR A 392 -36.17 -18.37 -44.78
N SER A 393 -36.13 -17.08 -44.45
CA SER A 393 -36.34 -16.55 -43.10
C SER A 393 -37.01 -15.18 -43.14
N GLU A 394 -37.53 -14.69 -42.01
CA GLU A 394 -38.08 -13.33 -41.88
C GLU A 394 -37.02 -12.22 -42.00
N TYR A 395 -35.73 -12.56 -41.88
CA TYR A 395 -34.60 -11.63 -41.89
C TYR A 395 -34.13 -11.21 -43.29
N PHE A 396 -34.53 -11.93 -44.36
CA PHE A 396 -34.26 -11.51 -45.74
C PHE A 396 -35.37 -12.00 -46.70
N LEU A 397 -36.14 -11.05 -47.24
CA LEU A 397 -37.34 -11.31 -48.03
C LEU A 397 -37.33 -10.47 -49.31
N CYS A 398 -37.61 -11.08 -50.47
CA CYS A 398 -37.99 -10.36 -51.69
C CYS A 398 -39.44 -10.68 -52.09
N GLU A 399 -40.14 -9.70 -52.64
CA GLU A 399 -41.49 -9.85 -53.21
C GLU A 399 -41.54 -9.26 -54.64
N PRO A 400 -41.90 -10.05 -55.68
CA PRO A 400 -42.03 -11.51 -55.68
C PRO A 400 -40.73 -12.25 -55.37
N ALA A 401 -40.83 -13.44 -54.78
CA ALA A 401 -39.68 -14.31 -54.47
C ALA A 401 -39.05 -14.93 -55.74
N PRO A 402 -37.77 -15.36 -55.71
CA PRO A 402 -37.16 -16.06 -56.85
C PRO A 402 -37.84 -17.41 -57.12
N ASN A 403 -37.81 -17.84 -58.39
CA ASN A 403 -38.55 -18.99 -58.93
C ASN A 403 -40.09 -18.82 -58.90
N THR A 404 -40.58 -17.57 -58.89
CA THR A 404 -42.00 -17.28 -59.17
C THR A 404 -42.25 -17.17 -60.67
N LEU A 405 -43.50 -17.40 -61.09
CA LEU A 405 -43.95 -17.19 -62.46
C LEU A 405 -44.20 -15.69 -62.70
N PHE A 406 -43.41 -15.10 -63.58
CA PHE A 406 -43.61 -13.75 -64.09
C PHE A 406 -44.44 -13.83 -65.38
N ALA A 407 -45.45 -12.96 -65.51
CA ALA A 407 -46.39 -13.00 -66.62
C ALA A 407 -45.80 -12.39 -67.90
N LEU A 408 -46.15 -13.00 -69.04
CA LEU A 408 -45.85 -12.46 -70.38
C LEU A 408 -46.40 -11.02 -70.54
N ASP A 409 -45.64 -10.17 -71.22
CA ASP A 409 -45.90 -8.74 -71.47
C ASP A 409 -46.03 -7.85 -70.21
N ALA A 410 -45.60 -8.35 -69.05
CA ALA A 410 -45.65 -7.60 -67.79
C ALA A 410 -44.25 -7.24 -67.27
N VAL A 411 -44.04 -5.96 -66.93
CA VAL A 411 -42.89 -5.50 -66.12
C VAL A 411 -43.30 -5.54 -64.65
N THR A 412 -42.66 -6.40 -63.87
CA THR A 412 -42.97 -6.66 -62.46
C THR A 412 -41.84 -6.14 -61.57
N PRO A 413 -42.09 -5.18 -60.65
CA PRO A 413 -41.07 -4.73 -59.70
C PRO A 413 -40.86 -5.78 -58.62
N VAL A 414 -39.59 -5.96 -58.22
CA VAL A 414 -39.14 -6.78 -57.09
C VAL A 414 -38.63 -5.84 -56.00
N LEU A 415 -39.18 -5.94 -54.78
CA LEU A 415 -38.67 -5.25 -53.60
C LEU A 415 -38.08 -6.26 -52.62
N CYS A 416 -36.82 -6.06 -52.24
CA CYS A 416 -36.10 -6.84 -51.25
C CYS A 416 -35.91 -6.04 -49.96
N ARG A 417 -36.07 -6.69 -48.81
CA ARG A 417 -35.86 -6.14 -47.46
C ARG A 417 -35.03 -7.10 -46.63
N ALA A 418 -34.12 -6.55 -45.82
CA ALA A 418 -33.32 -7.30 -44.87
C ALA A 418 -33.40 -6.66 -43.49
N TRP A 419 -33.36 -7.51 -42.46
CA TRP A 419 -33.23 -7.14 -41.05
C TRP A 419 -32.09 -7.95 -40.44
N ASP A 420 -31.32 -7.34 -39.55
CA ASP A 420 -30.34 -8.03 -38.71
C ASP A 420 -30.99 -8.61 -37.43
N ALA A 421 -30.16 -9.12 -36.50
CA ALA A 421 -30.63 -9.65 -35.22
C ALA A 421 -30.96 -8.58 -34.16
N SER A 422 -30.57 -7.33 -34.40
CA SER A 422 -30.77 -6.15 -33.54
C SER A 422 -32.08 -5.41 -33.89
N GLY A 423 -32.55 -5.55 -35.13
CA GLY A 423 -33.79 -5.03 -35.67
C GLY A 423 -33.64 -3.91 -36.70
N ASN A 424 -32.43 -3.59 -37.18
CA ASN A 424 -32.26 -2.52 -38.16
C ASN A 424 -32.69 -2.97 -39.57
N GLU A 425 -33.36 -2.12 -40.34
CA GLU A 425 -33.95 -2.47 -41.65
C GLU A 425 -33.21 -1.80 -42.81
N ALA A 426 -32.95 -2.58 -43.87
CA ALA A 426 -32.53 -2.08 -45.18
C ALA A 426 -33.47 -2.56 -46.29
N SER A 427 -33.49 -1.85 -47.43
CA SER A 427 -34.26 -2.25 -48.61
C SER A 427 -33.61 -1.83 -49.92
N ALA A 428 -33.79 -2.66 -50.96
CA ALA A 428 -33.29 -2.48 -52.32
C ALA A 428 -34.25 -3.17 -53.31
N GLY A 429 -34.17 -2.87 -54.61
CA GLY A 429 -35.08 -3.48 -55.59
C GLY A 429 -34.69 -3.26 -57.04
N PHE A 430 -35.31 -4.05 -57.92
CA PHE A 430 -35.11 -4.11 -59.37
C PHE A 430 -36.44 -4.51 -60.04
N SER A 431 -36.46 -4.77 -61.34
CA SER A 431 -37.65 -5.28 -62.04
C SER A 431 -37.34 -6.44 -62.99
N VAL A 432 -38.37 -7.23 -63.28
CA VAL A 432 -38.34 -8.39 -64.19
C VAL A 432 -39.40 -8.21 -65.27
N SER A 433 -39.05 -8.39 -66.54
CA SER A 433 -40.00 -8.41 -67.66
C SER A 433 -39.90 -9.70 -68.46
N VAL A 434 -41.04 -10.33 -68.75
CA VAL A 434 -41.12 -11.51 -69.64
C VAL A 434 -41.68 -11.11 -71.01
N VAL A 435 -41.01 -11.57 -72.07
CA VAL A 435 -41.38 -11.35 -73.48
C VAL A 435 -41.40 -12.67 -74.24
N ASP A 436 -42.08 -12.70 -75.38
CA ASP A 436 -42.11 -13.84 -76.32
C ASP A 436 -41.43 -13.40 -77.62
N THR A 437 -40.17 -13.81 -77.80
CA THR A 437 -39.33 -13.47 -78.96
C THR A 437 -38.94 -14.70 -79.78
N THR A 438 -39.39 -15.87 -79.37
CA THR A 438 -39.21 -17.16 -80.05
C THR A 438 -40.14 -17.25 -81.27
N ALA A 439 -39.66 -17.85 -82.35
CA ALA A 439 -40.41 -18.04 -83.59
C ALA A 439 -40.85 -19.50 -83.79
N PRO A 440 -41.98 -19.74 -84.47
CA PRO A 440 -42.47 -21.09 -84.75
C PRO A 440 -41.49 -21.89 -85.63
N THR A 441 -41.46 -23.20 -85.45
CA THR A 441 -40.54 -24.10 -86.18
C THR A 441 -41.24 -24.77 -87.36
N ILE A 442 -40.63 -24.78 -88.55
CA ILE A 442 -41.17 -25.48 -89.73
C ILE A 442 -40.41 -26.79 -89.95
N SER A 443 -41.16 -27.87 -90.16
CA SER A 443 -40.71 -29.25 -90.38
C SER A 443 -40.87 -29.62 -91.85
N VAL A 444 -39.85 -29.33 -92.65
CA VAL A 444 -39.73 -29.69 -94.07
C VAL A 444 -39.02 -31.04 -94.24
N PRO A 445 -39.10 -31.72 -95.41
CA PRO A 445 -38.28 -32.89 -95.67
C PRO A 445 -36.85 -32.44 -95.98
N LEU A 446 -35.88 -33.37 -95.90
CA LEU A 446 -34.49 -33.05 -96.21
C LEU A 446 -34.32 -32.68 -97.69
N SER A 447 -33.46 -31.69 -97.96
CA SER A 447 -32.89 -31.44 -99.30
C SER A 447 -32.18 -32.70 -99.80
N PHE A 448 -32.18 -32.92 -101.13
CA PHE A 448 -31.57 -34.13 -101.67
C PHE A 448 -31.05 -34.00 -103.11
N ALA A 449 -30.03 -34.82 -103.39
CA ALA A 449 -29.18 -34.74 -104.55
C ALA A 449 -29.38 -35.89 -105.55
N VAL A 450 -28.97 -35.66 -106.80
CA VAL A 450 -28.77 -36.69 -107.83
C VAL A 450 -27.46 -36.39 -108.57
N GLU A 451 -26.69 -37.42 -108.92
CA GLU A 451 -25.31 -37.23 -109.39
C GLU A 451 -25.17 -36.60 -110.78
N ALA A 452 -24.17 -35.71 -110.93
CA ALA A 452 -23.74 -35.12 -112.19
C ALA A 452 -23.04 -36.14 -113.09
N THR A 453 -23.75 -36.63 -114.11
CA THR A 453 -23.17 -37.54 -115.13
C THR A 453 -22.35 -36.82 -116.22
N GLY A 454 -21.98 -35.56 -115.98
CA GLY A 454 -21.62 -34.55 -116.98
C GLY A 454 -22.51 -33.31 -116.82
N PRO A 455 -22.22 -32.18 -117.49
CA PRO A 455 -22.78 -30.85 -117.17
C PRO A 455 -24.29 -30.59 -117.52
N ASP A 456 -25.22 -31.55 -117.26
CA ASP A 456 -26.65 -31.58 -117.68
C ASP A 456 -27.76 -31.46 -116.58
N GLY A 457 -28.31 -32.55 -115.96
CA GLY A 457 -29.44 -32.48 -114.99
C GLY A 457 -30.20 -33.79 -114.61
N ALA A 458 -31.19 -33.71 -113.68
CA ALA A 458 -31.98 -34.82 -113.06
C ALA A 458 -33.46 -34.46 -112.68
N ALA A 459 -34.15 -35.16 -111.73
CA ALA A 459 -35.58 -34.94 -111.36
C ALA A 459 -36.02 -35.58 -109.99
N ALA A 460 -37.02 -35.04 -109.25
CA ALA A 460 -37.47 -35.57 -107.92
C ALA A 460 -38.82 -35.07 -107.25
N ASP A 461 -39.15 -35.54 -106.01
CA ASP A 461 -40.47 -35.46 -105.25
C ASP A 461 -40.39 -35.29 -103.66
N TYR A 462 -41.42 -34.75 -102.91
CA TYR A 462 -41.36 -34.39 -101.43
C TYR A 462 -42.71 -34.02 -100.63
N VAL A 463 -42.70 -33.73 -99.27
CA VAL A 463 -43.84 -33.25 -98.36
C VAL A 463 -43.40 -32.46 -97.03
N ALA A 464 -44.15 -31.46 -96.46
CA ALA A 464 -43.79 -30.59 -95.26
C ALA A 464 -44.90 -30.16 -94.22
N LYS A 465 -44.56 -29.53 -93.04
CA LYS A 465 -45.40 -29.11 -91.85
C LYS A 465 -44.80 -28.00 -90.91
N SER A 466 -45.44 -27.57 -89.78
CA SER A 466 -44.90 -26.62 -88.74
C SER A 466 -45.46 -26.76 -87.28
N ASP A 467 -44.73 -26.35 -86.22
CA ASP A 467 -45.10 -26.42 -84.77
C ASP A 467 -44.41 -25.38 -83.86
N ASP A 468 -44.99 -25.07 -82.68
CA ASP A 468 -44.49 -24.07 -81.70
C ASP A 468 -44.87 -24.36 -80.22
N ILE A 469 -44.07 -23.87 -79.26
CA ILE A 469 -44.21 -24.09 -77.81
C ILE A 469 -45.24 -23.18 -77.10
N VAL A 470 -45.59 -22.03 -77.68
CA VAL A 470 -46.63 -21.11 -77.17
C VAL A 470 -47.97 -21.36 -77.90
N ASP A 471 -47.94 -21.59 -79.22
CA ASP A 471 -49.11 -21.55 -80.13
C ASP A 471 -49.51 -22.88 -80.83
N GLY A 472 -48.58 -23.82 -81.07
CA GLY A 472 -48.84 -25.21 -81.52
C GLY A 472 -49.11 -25.53 -83.01
N GLU A 473 -48.98 -26.82 -83.36
CA GLU A 473 -48.89 -27.45 -84.70
C GLU A 473 -49.92 -27.02 -85.78
N ARG A 474 -49.41 -26.73 -87.00
CA ARG A 474 -50.17 -26.38 -88.23
C ARG A 474 -49.48 -26.88 -89.51
N ASP A 475 -50.20 -26.84 -90.64
CA ASP A 475 -49.65 -27.19 -91.96
C ASP A 475 -48.95 -25.98 -92.63
N ALA A 476 -47.83 -26.23 -93.33
CA ALA A 476 -47.04 -25.22 -94.04
C ALA A 476 -47.32 -25.19 -95.57
N LEU A 477 -46.96 -24.09 -96.25
CA LEU A 477 -47.31 -23.82 -97.66
C LEU A 477 -46.06 -23.69 -98.54
N CYS A 478 -45.92 -24.52 -99.60
CA CYS A 478 -44.65 -24.61 -100.36
C CYS A 478 -44.76 -24.56 -101.90
N VAL A 479 -43.71 -24.08 -102.58
CA VAL A 479 -43.59 -23.95 -104.07
C VAL A 479 -42.12 -24.11 -104.50
N PRO A 480 -41.77 -24.80 -105.62
CA PRO A 480 -42.60 -25.47 -106.62
C PRO A 480 -42.88 -26.96 -106.34
N ALA A 481 -44.11 -27.40 -106.64
CA ALA A 481 -44.64 -28.71 -106.30
C ALA A 481 -43.81 -29.93 -106.80
N SER A 482 -43.84 -31.00 -105.99
CA SER A 482 -43.29 -32.34 -106.22
C SER A 482 -43.41 -32.86 -107.67
N GLY A 483 -42.33 -33.43 -108.21
CA GLY A 483 -42.34 -34.18 -109.46
C GLY A 483 -41.71 -33.47 -110.67
N HIS A 484 -40.72 -32.59 -110.46
CA HIS A 484 -40.14 -31.72 -111.49
C HIS A 484 -38.73 -32.16 -111.93
N VAL A 485 -38.25 -31.61 -113.04
CA VAL A 485 -36.90 -31.84 -113.62
C VAL A 485 -35.99 -30.65 -113.28
N PHE A 486 -34.74 -30.92 -112.91
CA PHE A 486 -33.82 -29.95 -112.29
C PHE A 486 -32.44 -29.97 -112.99
N PRO A 487 -31.92 -28.83 -113.47
CA PRO A 487 -30.62 -28.77 -114.17
C PRO A 487 -29.41 -28.89 -113.24
N ILE A 488 -28.19 -28.97 -113.80
CA ILE A 488 -26.94 -28.95 -113.04
C ILE A 488 -26.70 -27.56 -112.42
N ASN A 489 -26.77 -27.54 -111.09
CA ASN A 489 -27.02 -26.32 -110.32
C ASN A 489 -26.11 -26.27 -109.08
N THR A 490 -24.79 -26.23 -109.28
CA THR A 490 -23.83 -25.65 -108.32
C THR A 490 -22.74 -24.89 -109.08
N PRO A 491 -22.25 -23.73 -108.58
CA PRO A 491 -22.86 -22.84 -107.59
C PRO A 491 -23.92 -21.91 -108.23
N GLY A 492 -25.11 -22.44 -108.43
CA GLY A 492 -26.33 -21.73 -108.84
C GLY A 492 -27.51 -22.39 -108.12
N PRO A 493 -28.73 -21.82 -108.14
CA PRO A 493 -29.81 -22.33 -107.31
C PRO A 493 -30.17 -23.78 -107.67
N THR A 494 -29.78 -24.71 -106.79
CA THR A 494 -30.55 -25.93 -106.55
C THR A 494 -32.02 -25.54 -106.44
N THR A 495 -32.94 -26.30 -107.03
CA THR A 495 -34.29 -25.76 -107.23
C THR A 495 -35.02 -25.74 -105.89
N THR A 496 -35.01 -24.56 -105.28
CA THR A 496 -35.51 -24.29 -103.94
C THR A 496 -37.01 -24.49 -103.90
N VAL A 497 -37.45 -25.22 -102.90
CA VAL A 497 -38.83 -25.30 -102.48
C VAL A 497 -38.94 -24.59 -101.14
N ASP A 498 -39.39 -23.34 -101.19
CA ASP A 498 -39.60 -22.50 -100.01
C ASP A 498 -40.90 -22.92 -99.30
N CYS A 499 -40.92 -22.95 -97.96
CA CYS A 499 -42.12 -23.20 -97.14
C CYS A 499 -42.24 -22.18 -95.98
N ASP A 500 -43.38 -21.49 -95.87
CA ASP A 500 -43.60 -20.40 -94.89
C ASP A 500 -44.58 -20.74 -93.74
N ALA A 501 -44.37 -20.10 -92.58
CA ALA A 501 -45.27 -20.07 -91.41
C ALA A 501 -45.01 -18.82 -90.52
N SER A 502 -45.94 -18.47 -89.61
CA SER A 502 -45.81 -17.38 -88.61
C SER A 502 -46.82 -17.57 -87.46
N ASP A 503 -46.55 -17.02 -86.27
CA ASP A 503 -47.36 -17.19 -85.05
C ASP A 503 -48.41 -16.07 -84.81
N ALA A 504 -48.98 -16.00 -83.60
CA ALA A 504 -49.94 -14.98 -83.17
C ALA A 504 -49.32 -13.67 -82.60
N HIS A 505 -48.09 -13.68 -82.09
CA HIS A 505 -47.42 -12.48 -81.55
C HIS A 505 -46.67 -11.68 -82.62
N GLY A 506 -46.41 -12.29 -83.77
CA GLY A 506 -45.83 -11.68 -84.97
C GLY A 506 -44.40 -12.14 -85.26
N ASN A 507 -43.86 -13.14 -84.55
CA ASN A 507 -42.57 -13.70 -84.90
C ASN A 507 -42.79 -14.62 -86.12
N GLN A 508 -42.00 -14.39 -87.16
CA GLN A 508 -42.03 -15.23 -88.35
C GLN A 508 -41.08 -16.40 -88.14
N ALA A 509 -41.52 -17.61 -88.49
CA ALA A 509 -40.56 -18.67 -88.75
C ALA A 509 -39.62 -18.20 -89.88
N ASP A 510 -38.34 -18.56 -89.80
CA ASP A 510 -37.50 -18.54 -90.99
C ASP A 510 -38.13 -19.45 -92.04
N THR A 511 -38.27 -18.96 -93.28
CA THR A 511 -38.79 -19.71 -94.42
C THR A 511 -37.95 -20.98 -94.59
N GLN A 512 -38.48 -22.12 -94.14
CA GLN A 512 -37.74 -23.37 -94.24
C GLN A 512 -37.80 -23.86 -95.67
N SER A 513 -36.64 -23.79 -96.30
CA SER A 513 -36.47 -24.11 -97.70
C SER A 513 -35.62 -25.36 -97.81
N PHE A 514 -36.14 -26.39 -98.47
CA PHE A 514 -35.34 -27.53 -98.89
C PHE A 514 -35.19 -27.51 -100.40
N THR A 515 -34.15 -28.16 -100.93
CA THR A 515 -33.77 -28.04 -102.33
C THR A 515 -33.66 -29.38 -103.00
N VAL A 516 -33.95 -29.43 -104.31
CA VAL A 516 -33.56 -30.56 -105.16
C VAL A 516 -32.40 -30.14 -106.05
N ALA A 517 -31.35 -30.96 -106.04
CA ALA A 517 -30.03 -30.55 -106.49
C ALA A 517 -29.35 -31.61 -107.36
N VAL A 518 -28.39 -31.18 -108.19
CA VAL A 518 -27.63 -32.05 -109.09
C VAL A 518 -26.16 -31.65 -109.05
N HIS A 519 -25.30 -32.56 -108.55
CA HIS A 519 -23.96 -32.26 -108.03
C HIS A 519 -22.87 -33.08 -108.70
N ASP A 520 -21.73 -32.44 -108.98
CA ASP A 520 -20.42 -33.11 -108.98
C ASP A 520 -19.95 -33.18 -107.53
N THR A 521 -19.47 -34.35 -107.09
CA THR A 521 -19.19 -34.69 -105.68
C THR A 521 -17.70 -34.88 -105.37
N THR A 522 -16.78 -34.48 -106.26
CA THR A 522 -15.34 -34.81 -106.11
C THR A 522 -14.58 -33.82 -105.19
N PRO A 523 -13.98 -34.21 -104.04
CA PRO A 523 -13.38 -33.24 -103.12
C PRO A 523 -11.94 -32.76 -103.45
N PRO A 524 -11.53 -31.57 -102.95
CA PRO A 524 -10.14 -31.08 -103.01
C PRO A 524 -9.11 -31.94 -102.26
N ALA A 525 -7.82 -31.72 -102.56
CA ALA A 525 -6.70 -32.31 -101.84
C ALA A 525 -5.74 -31.25 -101.26
N PHE A 526 -5.29 -31.44 -100.02
CA PHE A 526 -4.33 -30.58 -99.31
C PHE A 526 -2.87 -30.77 -99.75
N ASP A 527 -2.07 -29.70 -99.65
CA ASP A 527 -0.60 -29.75 -99.66
C ASP A 527 -0.06 -30.03 -98.24
N PRO A 528 0.51 -31.22 -97.98
CA PRO A 528 0.94 -31.62 -96.64
C PRO A 528 2.11 -30.79 -96.09
N ASP A 529 2.92 -30.14 -96.94
CA ASP A 529 4.02 -29.28 -96.48
C ASP A 529 3.51 -27.92 -95.94
N THR A 530 2.20 -27.65 -96.02
CA THR A 530 1.57 -26.39 -95.55
C THR A 530 0.73 -26.53 -94.28
N VAL A 531 0.60 -27.74 -93.71
CA VAL A 531 -0.15 -27.99 -92.47
C VAL A 531 0.68 -27.55 -91.25
N SER A 532 0.03 -26.88 -90.28
CA SER A 532 0.69 -26.50 -89.02
C SER A 532 1.11 -27.74 -88.23
N ALA A 533 2.28 -27.72 -87.61
CA ALA A 533 2.70 -28.76 -86.67
C ALA A 533 1.94 -28.63 -85.33
N ASP A 534 1.92 -29.70 -84.53
CA ASP A 534 1.34 -29.68 -83.18
C ASP A 534 1.94 -28.53 -82.33
N LEU A 535 1.07 -27.74 -81.71
CA LEU A 535 1.38 -26.56 -80.90
C LEU A 535 1.15 -26.87 -79.42
N VAL A 536 1.96 -26.26 -78.55
CA VAL A 536 1.78 -26.28 -77.09
C VAL A 536 1.73 -24.84 -76.59
N ALA A 537 0.81 -24.55 -75.69
CA ALA A 537 0.65 -23.23 -75.05
C ALA A 537 0.39 -23.37 -73.55
N GLU A 538 0.82 -22.37 -72.78
CA GLU A 538 0.56 -22.26 -71.35
C GLU A 538 -0.82 -21.63 -71.11
N ALA A 539 -1.60 -22.18 -70.19
CA ALA A 539 -2.89 -21.65 -69.78
C ALA A 539 -2.76 -20.22 -69.20
N THR A 540 -3.59 -19.30 -69.71
CA THR A 540 -3.59 -17.88 -69.30
C THR A 540 -4.80 -17.48 -68.44
N SER A 541 -5.71 -18.44 -68.20
CA SER A 541 -6.97 -18.27 -67.49
C SER A 541 -7.60 -19.65 -67.19
N PRO A 542 -8.67 -19.74 -66.38
CA PRO A 542 -9.44 -20.99 -66.21
C PRO A 542 -10.08 -21.50 -67.52
N ALA A 543 -10.26 -20.63 -68.52
CA ALA A 543 -10.73 -20.99 -69.86
C ALA A 543 -9.59 -21.50 -70.79
N GLY A 544 -8.35 -21.51 -70.30
CA GLY A 544 -7.16 -21.93 -71.05
C GLY A 544 -6.40 -20.78 -71.73
N ALA A 545 -5.95 -21.01 -72.97
CA ALA A 545 -4.96 -20.17 -73.66
C ALA A 545 -5.40 -19.74 -75.05
N SER A 546 -5.10 -18.50 -75.43
CA SER A 546 -5.33 -18.04 -76.82
C SER A 546 -4.17 -18.44 -77.74
N VAL A 547 -4.44 -19.19 -78.81
CA VAL A 547 -3.44 -19.69 -79.76
C VAL A 547 -3.81 -19.26 -81.18
N SER A 548 -2.79 -18.85 -81.94
CA SER A 548 -2.89 -18.43 -83.33
C SER A 548 -2.02 -19.33 -84.22
N PHE A 549 -2.58 -19.77 -85.34
CA PHE A 549 -1.92 -20.61 -86.35
C PHE A 549 -2.30 -20.15 -87.78
N ALA A 550 -1.59 -20.66 -88.79
CA ALA A 550 -1.82 -20.36 -90.19
C ALA A 550 -2.66 -21.45 -90.89
N LEU A 551 -3.45 -21.06 -91.89
CA LEU A 551 -4.26 -21.97 -92.69
C LEU A 551 -3.40 -22.73 -93.72
N PRO A 552 -3.61 -24.05 -93.92
CA PRO A 552 -3.00 -24.83 -95.00
C PRO A 552 -3.59 -24.49 -96.37
N SER A 553 -3.05 -25.09 -97.43
CA SER A 553 -3.47 -24.87 -98.84
C SER A 553 -3.91 -26.15 -99.55
N ALA A 554 -4.81 -26.05 -100.52
CA ALA A 554 -5.46 -27.19 -101.19
C ALA A 554 -5.82 -26.88 -102.66
N ASN A 555 -6.08 -27.92 -103.47
CA ASN A 555 -6.38 -27.82 -104.90
C ASN A 555 -7.39 -28.90 -105.37
N ASP A 556 -8.22 -28.55 -106.37
CA ASP A 556 -9.22 -29.42 -107.02
C ASP A 556 -8.95 -29.64 -108.55
N LEU A 557 -9.60 -30.66 -109.14
CA LEU A 557 -9.53 -31.11 -110.54
C LEU A 557 -10.64 -30.60 -111.46
N VAL A 558 -11.85 -30.27 -110.98
CA VAL A 558 -12.98 -29.86 -111.83
C VAL A 558 -13.06 -28.33 -111.98
N ASP A 559 -12.87 -27.60 -110.88
CA ASP A 559 -13.00 -26.13 -110.80
C ASP A 559 -11.67 -25.36 -110.79
N LEU A 560 -10.53 -26.07 -110.84
CA LEU A 560 -9.20 -25.54 -111.21
C LEU A 560 -8.77 -24.22 -110.52
N GLY A 561 -8.72 -24.23 -109.18
CA GLY A 561 -7.91 -23.29 -108.40
C GLY A 561 -8.65 -22.35 -107.45
N ASN A 562 -9.98 -22.41 -107.39
CA ASN A 562 -10.77 -21.72 -106.38
C ASN A 562 -11.18 -22.69 -105.25
N VAL A 563 -10.30 -22.87 -104.27
CA VAL A 563 -10.58 -23.67 -103.06
C VAL A 563 -10.59 -22.73 -101.84
N GLN A 564 -11.52 -22.93 -100.92
CA GLN A 564 -11.54 -22.28 -99.61
C GLN A 564 -11.05 -23.25 -98.54
N VAL A 565 -10.31 -22.74 -97.56
CA VAL A 565 -9.83 -23.54 -96.42
C VAL A 565 -10.31 -22.86 -95.14
N ALA A 566 -11.02 -23.62 -94.31
CA ALA A 566 -11.43 -23.24 -92.97
C ALA A 566 -10.81 -24.21 -91.95
N CYS A 567 -10.66 -23.77 -90.70
CA CYS A 567 -10.27 -24.66 -89.60
C CYS A 567 -11.19 -24.44 -88.41
N VAL A 568 -11.49 -25.52 -87.69
CA VAL A 568 -12.33 -25.54 -86.50
C VAL A 568 -11.53 -26.13 -85.33
N PRO A 569 -11.39 -25.42 -84.20
CA PRO A 569 -11.75 -24.01 -83.99
C PRO A 569 -10.91 -23.03 -84.83
N ALA A 570 -11.49 -21.88 -85.20
CA ALA A 570 -10.86 -20.91 -86.11
C ALA A 570 -9.77 -20.06 -85.42
N SER A 571 -8.64 -19.86 -86.11
CA SER A 571 -7.51 -19.03 -85.64
C SER A 571 -7.85 -17.52 -85.66
N PRO A 572 -7.63 -16.75 -84.57
CA PRO A 572 -7.20 -17.18 -83.23
C PRO A 572 -8.36 -17.70 -82.37
N HIS A 573 -8.11 -18.74 -81.58
CA HIS A 573 -9.10 -19.31 -80.65
C HIS A 573 -8.57 -19.35 -79.20
N VAL A 574 -9.47 -19.45 -78.22
CA VAL A 574 -9.12 -19.77 -76.82
C VAL A 574 -9.35 -21.27 -76.62
N PHE A 575 -8.27 -22.02 -76.50
CA PHE A 575 -8.31 -23.47 -76.34
C PHE A 575 -8.37 -23.84 -74.84
N PRO A 576 -9.26 -24.77 -74.44
CA PRO A 576 -9.33 -25.26 -73.07
C PRO A 576 -8.14 -26.17 -72.74
N LEU A 577 -7.89 -26.41 -71.44
CA LEU A 577 -6.80 -27.27 -70.97
C LEU A 577 -6.91 -28.71 -71.53
N GLY A 578 -5.77 -29.26 -71.91
CA GLY A 578 -5.64 -30.55 -72.60
C GLY A 578 -5.37 -30.38 -74.09
N ALA A 579 -5.39 -31.51 -74.82
CA ALA A 579 -5.15 -31.53 -76.26
C ALA A 579 -6.46 -31.38 -77.05
N THR A 580 -6.62 -30.24 -77.72
CA THR A 580 -7.67 -30.03 -78.72
C THR A 580 -7.12 -30.35 -80.11
N THR A 581 -7.77 -31.23 -80.86
CA THR A 581 -7.47 -31.38 -82.29
C THR A 581 -8.10 -30.21 -83.04
N VAL A 582 -7.30 -29.49 -83.82
CA VAL A 582 -7.81 -28.57 -84.85
C VAL A 582 -7.97 -29.38 -86.14
N GLN A 583 -9.17 -29.37 -86.69
CA GLN A 583 -9.44 -29.90 -88.02
C GLN A 583 -9.49 -28.75 -89.02
N CYS A 584 -8.80 -28.90 -90.14
CA CYS A 584 -8.78 -27.97 -91.24
C CYS A 584 -9.34 -28.66 -92.48
N ASP A 585 -10.35 -28.04 -93.07
CA ASP A 585 -11.08 -28.59 -94.21
C ASP A 585 -11.08 -27.65 -95.41
N ALA A 586 -10.98 -28.26 -96.58
CA ALA A 586 -10.90 -27.60 -97.87
C ALA A 586 -12.17 -27.88 -98.67
N THR A 587 -12.82 -26.82 -99.16
CA THR A 587 -14.05 -26.90 -99.95
C THR A 587 -13.85 -26.20 -101.30
N ASP A 588 -14.29 -26.82 -102.39
CA ASP A 588 -14.26 -26.22 -103.72
C ASP A 588 -15.37 -25.14 -103.92
N THR A 589 -15.53 -24.66 -105.15
CA THR A 589 -16.60 -23.71 -105.51
C THR A 589 -18.00 -24.32 -105.69
N ARG A 590 -18.18 -25.64 -105.52
CA ARG A 590 -19.47 -26.36 -105.66
C ARG A 590 -20.00 -26.90 -104.34
N GLY A 591 -19.15 -27.06 -103.33
CA GLY A 591 -19.48 -27.55 -101.99
C GLY A 591 -18.76 -28.84 -101.59
N ASN A 592 -17.91 -29.41 -102.44
CA ASN A 592 -17.24 -30.68 -102.16
C ASN A 592 -16.12 -30.45 -101.16
N SER A 593 -16.13 -31.19 -100.05
CA SER A 593 -15.34 -30.88 -98.85
C SER A 593 -14.43 -32.04 -98.46
N THR A 594 -13.31 -31.75 -97.81
CA THR A 594 -12.51 -32.78 -97.13
C THR A 594 -13.11 -33.24 -95.80
N ALA A 595 -14.16 -32.58 -95.31
CA ALA A 595 -14.82 -32.90 -94.06
C ALA A 595 -15.76 -34.10 -94.22
N ASP A 596 -15.61 -35.12 -93.36
CA ASP A 596 -16.49 -36.32 -93.27
C ASP A 596 -17.81 -36.00 -92.56
N ASP A 597 -18.46 -34.90 -92.97
CA ASP A 597 -19.64 -34.31 -92.34
C ASP A 597 -20.96 -34.86 -92.93
N ASP A 598 -20.92 -35.45 -94.13
CA ASP A 598 -22.04 -36.13 -94.78
C ASP A 598 -21.72 -37.62 -95.01
N PRO A 599 -22.36 -38.56 -94.29
CA PRO A 599 -22.11 -39.99 -94.41
C PRO A 599 -22.66 -40.62 -95.71
N SER A 600 -23.08 -39.81 -96.69
CA SER A 600 -23.45 -40.24 -98.04
C SER A 600 -22.43 -39.92 -99.14
N ASP A 601 -21.35 -39.19 -98.84
CA ASP A 601 -20.22 -39.03 -99.76
C ASP A 601 -19.56 -40.39 -100.04
N ALA A 602 -19.35 -40.69 -101.33
CA ALA A 602 -18.76 -41.94 -101.79
C ALA A 602 -17.23 -41.98 -101.68
N THR A 603 -16.56 -40.82 -101.61
CA THR A 603 -15.11 -40.67 -101.44
C THR A 603 -14.76 -39.37 -100.70
N PRO A 604 -14.97 -39.29 -99.37
CA PRO A 604 -14.54 -38.14 -98.58
C PRO A 604 -13.06 -37.82 -98.80
N GLY A 605 -12.75 -36.52 -98.85
CA GLY A 605 -11.37 -36.05 -98.77
C GLY A 605 -10.73 -36.40 -97.42
N THR A 606 -9.45 -36.11 -97.25
CA THR A 606 -8.78 -36.27 -95.95
C THR A 606 -8.50 -34.90 -95.35
N SER A 607 -9.27 -34.52 -94.33
CA SER A 607 -9.04 -33.32 -93.52
C SER A 607 -7.59 -33.21 -93.04
N ALA A 608 -7.01 -32.02 -93.10
CA ALA A 608 -5.73 -31.75 -92.46
C ALA A 608 -5.98 -31.58 -90.94
N THR A 609 -5.23 -32.31 -90.10
CA THR A 609 -5.38 -32.23 -88.64
C THR A 609 -4.03 -32.02 -87.95
N PHE A 610 -4.06 -31.22 -86.88
CA PHE A 610 -2.96 -31.02 -85.95
C PHE A 610 -3.52 -30.72 -84.55
N LYS A 611 -2.69 -30.73 -83.51
CA LYS A 611 -3.15 -30.50 -82.13
C LYS A 611 -2.68 -29.16 -81.58
N VAL A 612 -3.54 -28.57 -80.76
CA VAL A 612 -3.17 -27.51 -79.81
C VAL A 612 -3.34 -28.10 -78.42
N THR A 613 -2.24 -28.31 -77.71
CA THR A 613 -2.25 -28.73 -76.31
C THR A 613 -2.08 -27.51 -75.42
N VAL A 614 -3.09 -27.21 -74.61
CA VAL A 614 -2.97 -26.21 -73.54
C VAL A 614 -2.60 -26.93 -72.26
N GLU A 615 -1.37 -26.71 -71.80
CA GLU A 615 -0.86 -27.22 -70.54
C GLU A 615 -0.88 -26.11 -69.49
N ASP A 616 -0.75 -26.49 -68.23
CA ASP A 616 -0.68 -25.60 -67.09
C ASP A 616 0.54 -26.03 -66.28
N THR A 617 1.59 -25.22 -66.35
CA THR A 617 2.90 -25.43 -65.73
C THR A 617 3.25 -24.32 -64.73
N THR A 618 2.32 -23.39 -64.52
CA THR A 618 2.46 -22.22 -63.64
C THR A 618 2.17 -22.62 -62.19
N PRO A 619 3.15 -22.51 -61.26
CA PRO A 619 2.88 -22.83 -59.86
C PRO A 619 2.05 -21.74 -59.16
N PRO A 620 1.18 -22.12 -58.19
CA PRO A 620 0.41 -21.16 -57.40
C PRO A 620 1.26 -20.09 -56.73
N THR A 621 0.77 -18.86 -56.68
CA THR A 621 1.42 -17.76 -55.97
C THR A 621 1.02 -17.79 -54.49
N LEU A 622 2.00 -17.79 -53.56
CA LEU A 622 1.75 -17.70 -52.13
C LEU A 622 1.91 -16.26 -51.62
N GLY A 623 1.02 -15.87 -50.70
CA GLY A 623 1.09 -14.59 -49.99
C GLY A 623 2.36 -14.42 -49.15
N ALA A 624 2.73 -13.16 -48.90
CA ALA A 624 3.93 -12.82 -48.16
C ALA A 624 3.85 -13.29 -46.69
N VAL A 625 4.88 -14.03 -46.27
CA VAL A 625 5.15 -14.37 -44.86
C VAL A 625 6.26 -13.48 -44.31
N SER A 626 6.45 -13.45 -42.99
CA SER A 626 7.52 -12.64 -42.36
C SER A 626 7.95 -13.22 -41.03
N ASP A 627 9.25 -13.22 -40.80
CA ASP A 627 9.89 -13.70 -39.56
C ASP A 627 9.33 -13.04 -38.31
N ARG A 628 9.38 -13.77 -37.19
CA ARG A 628 8.96 -13.29 -35.87
C ARG A 628 10.02 -13.63 -34.83
N THR A 629 10.26 -12.69 -33.92
CA THR A 629 10.99 -12.94 -32.67
C THR A 629 10.01 -12.81 -31.52
N LEU A 630 10.06 -13.75 -30.58
CA LEU A 630 9.14 -13.88 -29.45
C LEU A 630 9.92 -14.15 -28.16
N GLU A 631 9.35 -13.75 -27.04
CA GLU A 631 9.86 -14.02 -25.70
C GLU A 631 9.34 -15.36 -25.18
N ALA A 632 10.21 -16.17 -24.58
CA ALA A 632 9.85 -17.42 -23.92
C ALA A 632 8.99 -17.14 -22.67
N LEU A 633 7.83 -17.81 -22.57
CA LEU A 633 6.92 -17.69 -21.41
C LEU A 633 7.00 -18.91 -20.49
N SER A 634 7.92 -19.83 -20.76
CA SER A 634 8.19 -21.05 -19.99
C SER A 634 9.42 -21.77 -20.54
N ALA A 635 9.90 -22.81 -19.83
CA ALA A 635 10.86 -23.80 -20.34
C ALA A 635 10.43 -24.50 -21.66
N ALA A 636 9.13 -24.47 -22.01
CA ALA A 636 8.62 -24.99 -23.28
C ALA A 636 8.69 -23.96 -24.43
N GLY A 637 9.10 -22.72 -24.14
CA GLY A 637 9.18 -21.59 -25.08
C GLY A 637 7.92 -20.73 -25.09
N ALA A 638 7.49 -20.30 -26.28
CA ALA A 638 6.49 -19.25 -26.48
C ALA A 638 5.24 -19.77 -27.25
N PRO A 639 4.02 -19.42 -26.80
CA PRO A 639 2.81 -19.68 -27.58
C PRO A 639 2.72 -18.70 -28.76
N PHE A 640 2.48 -19.22 -29.97
CA PHE A 640 2.28 -18.41 -31.17
C PHE A 640 1.35 -19.11 -32.15
N ALA A 641 0.31 -18.39 -32.58
CA ALA A 641 -0.56 -18.78 -33.67
C ALA A 641 -0.18 -17.99 -34.92
N TYR A 642 0.03 -18.68 -36.03
CA TYR A 642 0.17 -18.10 -37.36
C TYR A 642 -1.01 -18.56 -38.24
N THR A 643 -1.48 -17.69 -39.12
CA THR A 643 -2.35 -18.10 -40.22
C THR A 643 -1.48 -18.64 -41.35
N ALA A 644 -1.96 -19.67 -42.05
CA ALA A 644 -1.36 -20.05 -43.33
C ALA A 644 -1.51 -18.87 -44.31
N PRO A 645 -0.49 -18.56 -45.14
CA PRO A 645 -0.66 -17.56 -46.19
C PRO A 645 -1.74 -18.02 -47.17
N ALA A 646 -2.48 -17.08 -47.77
CA ALA A 646 -3.31 -17.41 -48.92
C ALA A 646 -2.42 -17.88 -50.08
N ALA A 647 -2.94 -18.79 -50.91
CA ALA A 647 -2.33 -19.15 -52.18
C ALA A 647 -3.37 -19.05 -53.29
N THR A 648 -3.01 -18.41 -54.40
CA THR A 648 -3.88 -18.24 -55.56
C THR A 648 -3.14 -18.62 -56.84
N ASP A 649 -3.85 -19.33 -57.70
CA ASP A 649 -3.40 -19.69 -59.03
C ASP A 649 -4.24 -18.99 -60.13
N LEU A 650 -3.66 -18.81 -61.32
CA LEU A 650 -4.27 -18.10 -62.46
C LEU A 650 -5.34 -18.94 -63.19
N VAL A 651 -5.19 -20.26 -63.20
CA VAL A 651 -6.07 -21.22 -63.86
C VAL A 651 -7.05 -21.85 -62.87
N ASP A 652 -6.55 -22.13 -61.66
CA ASP A 652 -7.19 -22.95 -60.66
C ASP A 652 -7.78 -22.12 -59.49
N GLY A 653 -7.45 -20.83 -59.37
CA GLY A 653 -7.99 -19.93 -58.33
C GLY A 653 -7.41 -20.20 -56.94
N ASP A 654 -8.20 -20.02 -55.88
CA ASP A 654 -7.74 -20.25 -54.49
C ASP A 654 -7.24 -21.69 -54.28
N ARG A 655 -6.10 -21.86 -53.59
CA ARG A 655 -5.42 -23.14 -53.36
C ARG A 655 -5.24 -23.43 -51.87
N PRO A 656 -5.44 -24.69 -51.43
CA PRO A 656 -5.18 -25.08 -50.04
C PRO A 656 -3.68 -25.06 -49.75
N VAL A 657 -3.29 -24.45 -48.63
CA VAL A 657 -1.89 -24.37 -48.17
C VAL A 657 -1.66 -25.33 -47.01
N THR A 658 -0.55 -26.07 -47.09
CA THR A 658 -0.06 -26.94 -46.02
C THR A 658 1.21 -26.34 -45.43
N CYS A 659 1.27 -26.20 -44.11
CA CYS A 659 2.45 -25.70 -43.40
C CYS A 659 3.05 -26.79 -42.51
N SER A 660 4.36 -26.69 -42.25
CA SER A 660 5.12 -27.64 -41.42
C SER A 660 6.28 -26.97 -40.70
N GLU A 661 6.47 -27.31 -39.43
CA GLU A 661 7.51 -26.76 -38.57
C GLU A 661 8.77 -27.65 -38.51
N SER A 662 9.94 -27.02 -38.55
CA SER A 662 11.24 -27.68 -38.36
C SER A 662 12.09 -26.91 -37.35
N PRO A 663 12.38 -27.46 -36.15
CA PRO A 663 11.93 -28.76 -35.65
C PRO A 663 10.41 -28.82 -35.44
N ALA A 664 9.84 -30.02 -35.49
CA ALA A 664 8.42 -30.24 -35.24
C ALA A 664 8.06 -29.90 -33.78
N LEU A 665 6.92 -29.23 -33.57
CA LEU A 665 6.51 -28.75 -32.26
C LEU A 665 6.11 -29.89 -31.33
N LEU A 666 6.54 -29.83 -30.06
CA LEU A 666 6.16 -30.82 -29.03
C LEU A 666 4.71 -30.63 -28.53
N ALA A 667 4.16 -29.43 -28.69
CA ALA A 667 2.76 -29.10 -28.48
C ALA A 667 2.31 -28.10 -29.56
N ALA A 668 1.10 -28.27 -30.08
CA ALA A 668 0.58 -27.44 -31.16
C ALA A 668 0.52 -25.96 -30.74
N GLY A 669 1.08 -25.07 -31.56
CA GLY A 669 1.12 -23.63 -31.30
C GLY A 669 2.11 -23.19 -30.22
N VAL A 670 2.99 -24.06 -29.72
CA VAL A 670 4.07 -23.69 -28.77
C VAL A 670 5.43 -23.92 -29.43
N PHE A 671 6.18 -22.83 -29.60
CA PHE A 671 7.49 -22.81 -30.25
C PHE A 671 8.61 -22.89 -29.20
N PRO A 672 9.56 -23.83 -29.32
CA PRO A 672 10.66 -23.97 -28.38
C PRO A 672 11.73 -22.87 -28.57
N LEU A 673 12.57 -22.67 -27.55
CA LEU A 673 13.73 -21.76 -27.62
C LEU A 673 14.64 -22.07 -28.81
N GLY A 674 15.22 -21.01 -29.39
CA GLY A 674 16.03 -21.08 -30.61
C GLY A 674 15.27 -20.56 -31.82
N THR A 675 15.38 -21.26 -32.96
CA THR A 675 14.68 -20.90 -34.19
C THR A 675 13.98 -22.12 -34.79
N THR A 676 12.68 -21.99 -35.01
CA THR A 676 11.88 -22.94 -35.80
C THR A 676 11.57 -22.32 -37.16
N THR A 677 11.85 -23.04 -38.24
CA THR A 677 11.44 -22.63 -39.59
C THR A 677 10.06 -23.21 -39.87
N VAL A 678 9.10 -22.35 -40.19
CA VAL A 678 7.79 -22.76 -40.71
C VAL A 678 7.88 -22.72 -42.23
N THR A 679 7.66 -23.87 -42.88
CA THR A 679 7.63 -23.99 -44.35
C THR A 679 6.21 -24.28 -44.80
N CYS A 680 5.64 -23.41 -45.63
CA CYS A 680 4.31 -23.53 -46.20
C CYS A 680 4.39 -23.80 -47.71
N SER A 681 3.57 -24.72 -48.20
CA SER A 681 3.51 -25.15 -49.61
C SER A 681 2.09 -25.25 -50.12
N ALA A 682 1.92 -24.92 -51.40
CA ALA A 682 0.68 -25.05 -52.17
C ALA A 682 0.92 -25.85 -53.46
N SER A 683 -0.15 -26.44 -53.98
CA SER A 683 -0.16 -27.15 -55.28
C SER A 683 -1.48 -26.92 -56.01
N ASP A 684 -1.43 -26.89 -57.34
CA ASP A 684 -2.60 -26.88 -58.23
C ASP A 684 -3.15 -28.30 -58.51
N THR A 685 -4.13 -28.44 -59.43
CA THR A 685 -4.67 -29.74 -59.88
C THR A 685 -3.82 -30.46 -60.93
N ARG A 686 -2.66 -29.94 -61.32
CA ARG A 686 -1.68 -30.56 -62.24
C ARG A 686 -0.42 -31.06 -61.53
N GLY A 687 -0.17 -30.58 -60.32
CA GLY A 687 0.97 -30.91 -59.48
C GLY A 687 2.13 -29.93 -59.58
N ASN A 688 1.96 -28.73 -60.16
CA ASN A 688 3.00 -27.70 -59.99
C ASN A 688 2.94 -27.20 -58.54
N THR A 689 4.10 -26.87 -57.97
CA THR A 689 4.23 -26.61 -56.54
C THR A 689 5.02 -25.35 -56.27
N ALA A 690 4.59 -24.60 -55.28
CA ALA A 690 5.30 -23.43 -54.77
C ALA A 690 5.40 -23.53 -53.25
N SER A 691 6.45 -22.91 -52.70
CA SER A 691 6.67 -22.89 -51.25
C SER A 691 7.27 -21.57 -50.79
N THR A 692 6.99 -21.22 -49.54
CA THR A 692 7.54 -20.07 -48.84
C THR A 692 7.84 -20.46 -47.40
N ALA A 693 8.75 -19.74 -46.74
CA ALA A 693 9.15 -20.06 -45.37
C ALA A 693 9.45 -18.79 -44.56
N PHE A 694 9.22 -18.87 -43.26
CA PHE A 694 9.57 -17.83 -42.30
C PHE A 694 10.11 -18.46 -41.00
N ALA A 695 10.95 -17.70 -40.30
CA ALA A 695 11.53 -18.09 -39.03
C ALA A 695 10.70 -17.57 -37.86
N VAL A 696 10.31 -18.47 -36.95
CA VAL A 696 9.85 -18.11 -35.60
C VAL A 696 11.03 -18.34 -34.65
N LYS A 697 11.61 -17.26 -34.16
CA LYS A 697 12.72 -17.27 -33.21
C LYS A 697 12.19 -17.00 -31.80
N VAL A 698 12.34 -17.95 -30.90
CA VAL A 698 12.03 -17.76 -29.48
C VAL A 698 13.34 -17.51 -28.74
N VAL A 699 13.41 -16.37 -28.07
CA VAL A 699 14.52 -15.99 -27.18
C VAL A 699 14.02 -15.91 -25.76
N ASP A 700 14.94 -15.96 -24.82
CA ASP A 700 14.73 -15.50 -23.45
C ASP A 700 15.55 -14.23 -23.25
N THR A 701 14.88 -13.18 -22.78
CA THR A 701 15.45 -11.87 -22.42
C THR A 701 14.97 -11.39 -21.05
N THR A 702 14.30 -12.27 -20.28
CA THR A 702 13.64 -11.95 -19.01
C THR A 702 14.58 -12.27 -17.84
N PRO A 703 15.05 -11.27 -17.05
CA PRO A 703 15.95 -11.54 -15.94
C PRO A 703 15.29 -12.31 -14.78
N PRO A 704 16.03 -13.19 -14.08
CA PRO A 704 15.48 -14.05 -13.04
C PRO A 704 14.98 -13.25 -11.83
N THR A 705 13.88 -13.70 -11.22
CA THR A 705 13.34 -13.07 -10.01
C THR A 705 14.17 -13.42 -8.78
N LEU A 706 14.47 -12.43 -7.93
CA LEU A 706 15.19 -12.61 -6.67
C LEU A 706 14.26 -12.51 -5.46
N SER A 707 14.33 -13.51 -4.58
CA SER A 707 13.77 -13.45 -3.23
C SER A 707 14.91 -13.23 -2.22
N LEU A 708 14.93 -12.04 -1.63
CA LEU A 708 15.92 -11.60 -0.65
C LEU A 708 15.21 -11.27 0.68
N PRO A 709 15.88 -11.43 1.84
CA PRO A 709 15.33 -10.98 3.11
C PRO A 709 15.26 -9.45 3.18
N GLY A 710 14.47 -8.93 4.11
CA GLY A 710 14.60 -7.54 4.56
C GLY A 710 15.93 -7.30 5.28
N ASN A 711 16.21 -6.03 5.59
CA ASN A 711 17.41 -5.66 6.36
C ASN A 711 17.42 -6.34 7.73
N LEU A 712 18.57 -6.94 8.08
CA LEU A 712 18.77 -7.69 9.32
C LEU A 712 19.53 -6.83 10.34
N VAL A 713 19.14 -6.91 11.61
CA VAL A 713 19.80 -6.23 12.72
C VAL A 713 20.07 -7.25 13.81
N GLU A 714 21.35 -7.50 14.09
CA GLU A 714 21.80 -8.55 15.00
C GLU A 714 22.72 -7.99 16.09
N GLU A 715 22.76 -8.70 17.22
CA GLU A 715 23.55 -8.32 18.39
C GLU A 715 24.94 -8.97 18.35
N ALA A 716 25.99 -8.19 18.63
CA ALA A 716 27.37 -8.63 18.57
C ALA A 716 27.66 -9.73 19.61
N THR A 717 27.99 -10.93 19.13
CA THR A 717 28.36 -12.08 19.98
C THR A 717 29.83 -12.07 20.45
N GLY A 718 30.60 -11.05 20.05
CA GLY A 718 31.99 -10.84 20.44
C GLY A 718 32.68 -9.76 19.60
N PRO A 719 33.99 -9.54 19.78
CA PRO A 719 34.77 -8.50 19.06
C PRO A 719 34.82 -8.65 17.53
N LEU A 720 34.44 -9.81 16.99
CA LEU A 720 34.32 -10.06 15.55
C LEU A 720 32.90 -9.82 15.02
N GLY A 721 31.95 -9.44 15.89
CA GLY A 721 30.54 -9.23 15.57
C GLY A 721 29.67 -10.49 15.76
N ALA A 722 28.85 -10.83 14.77
CA ALA A 722 27.83 -11.87 14.87
C ALA A 722 27.75 -12.75 13.62
N ALA A 723 27.48 -14.04 13.80
CA ALA A 723 27.20 -14.96 12.69
C ALA A 723 25.72 -14.86 12.30
N VAL A 724 25.43 -14.42 11.06
CA VAL A 724 24.06 -14.08 10.65
C VAL A 724 23.53 -15.08 9.62
N SER A 725 22.42 -15.73 9.95
CA SER A 725 21.75 -16.70 9.07
C SER A 725 20.62 -16.03 8.29
N PHE A 726 20.61 -16.22 6.97
CA PHE A 726 19.57 -15.72 6.07
C PHE A 726 19.22 -16.74 4.98
N SER A 727 18.08 -16.55 4.32
CA SER A 727 17.67 -17.32 3.15
C SER A 727 17.55 -16.41 1.95
N VAL A 728 18.22 -16.75 0.86
CA VAL A 728 18.08 -16.12 -0.46
C VAL A 728 17.78 -17.19 -1.49
N SER A 729 16.96 -16.87 -2.48
CA SER A 729 16.70 -17.74 -3.63
C SER A 729 16.46 -16.92 -4.89
N ALA A 730 16.78 -17.51 -6.03
CA ALA A 730 16.43 -16.99 -7.33
C ALA A 730 15.51 -18.00 -8.04
N SER A 731 14.57 -17.50 -8.82
CA SER A 731 13.62 -18.30 -9.59
C SER A 731 13.38 -17.65 -10.94
N ASP A 732 13.41 -18.44 -12.00
CA ASP A 732 13.08 -17.99 -13.34
C ASP A 732 11.86 -18.74 -13.91
N LEU A 733 11.27 -18.20 -14.97
CA LEU A 733 10.10 -18.74 -15.68
C LEU A 733 10.51 -19.75 -16.78
N VAL A 734 11.66 -19.53 -17.40
CA VAL A 734 12.23 -20.35 -18.48
C VAL A 734 13.19 -21.39 -17.89
N ASP A 735 14.09 -20.98 -17.00
CA ASP A 735 15.15 -21.85 -16.49
C ASP A 735 14.84 -22.49 -15.13
N ALA A 736 15.02 -23.83 -15.09
CA ALA A 736 14.78 -24.63 -13.89
C ALA A 736 15.85 -24.46 -12.79
N SER A 737 16.96 -23.76 -13.06
CA SER A 737 18.02 -23.48 -12.09
C SER A 737 18.79 -22.21 -12.43
N VAL A 738 18.63 -21.17 -11.61
CA VAL A 738 19.34 -19.88 -11.76
C VAL A 738 20.68 -19.93 -11.00
N LEU A 739 21.75 -19.42 -11.60
CA LEU A 739 23.05 -19.23 -10.94
C LEU A 739 22.99 -18.02 -9.99
N LEU A 740 22.82 -18.28 -8.70
CA LEU A 740 22.80 -17.25 -7.65
C LEU A 740 24.17 -17.09 -6.98
N VAL A 741 24.73 -15.88 -7.02
CA VAL A 741 26.01 -15.52 -6.39
C VAL A 741 25.81 -14.32 -5.47
N CYS A 742 26.31 -14.39 -4.23
CA CYS A 742 26.22 -13.31 -3.24
C CYS A 742 27.60 -12.89 -2.72
N SER A 743 27.73 -11.63 -2.27
CA SER A 743 28.98 -11.09 -1.70
C SER A 743 29.33 -11.64 -0.31
N ALA A 744 28.37 -12.26 0.37
CA ALA A 744 28.51 -13.00 1.63
C ALA A 744 27.48 -14.14 1.68
N HIS A 745 27.70 -15.13 2.53
CA HIS A 745 26.88 -16.34 2.65
C HIS A 745 26.13 -16.40 3.99
N SER A 746 25.07 -17.20 4.00
CA SER A 746 24.30 -17.47 5.21
C SER A 746 25.15 -18.21 6.24
N GLY A 747 25.27 -17.64 7.45
CA GLY A 747 26.14 -18.13 8.52
C GLY A 747 27.53 -17.47 8.57
N ASP A 748 27.87 -16.58 7.63
CA ASP A 748 29.09 -15.77 7.72
C ASP A 748 29.07 -14.86 8.95
N THR A 749 30.25 -14.54 9.49
CA THR A 749 30.41 -13.62 10.63
C THR A 749 30.57 -12.19 10.13
N PHE A 750 29.58 -11.35 10.44
CA PHE A 750 29.55 -9.94 10.07
C PHE A 750 30.12 -9.09 11.21
N ALA A 751 31.06 -8.20 10.87
CA ALA A 751 31.66 -7.27 11.81
C ALA A 751 30.69 -6.15 12.22
N LEU A 752 30.99 -5.47 13.34
CA LEU A 752 30.18 -4.38 13.86
C LEU A 752 30.04 -3.22 12.85
N GLY A 753 28.85 -2.65 12.77
CA GLY A 753 28.43 -1.70 11.74
C GLY A 753 27.51 -2.36 10.71
N THR A 754 27.32 -1.71 9.57
CA THR A 754 26.45 -2.19 8.49
C THR A 754 27.28 -2.74 7.34
N THR A 755 27.02 -3.99 6.96
CA THR A 755 27.54 -4.64 5.76
C THR A 755 26.41 -4.83 4.76
N THR A 756 26.61 -4.38 3.52
CA THR A 756 25.67 -4.65 2.42
C THR A 756 25.97 -6.02 1.81
N VAL A 757 25.00 -6.92 1.82
CA VAL A 757 25.05 -8.17 1.06
C VAL A 757 24.37 -7.92 -0.28
N THR A 758 25.12 -8.06 -1.37
CA THR A 758 24.60 -7.96 -2.74
C THR A 758 24.56 -9.36 -3.33
N CYS A 759 23.42 -9.72 -3.92
CA CYS A 759 23.21 -10.98 -4.63
C CYS A 759 22.83 -10.70 -6.08
N THR A 760 23.38 -11.50 -7.00
CA THR A 760 23.08 -11.50 -8.42
C THR A 760 22.64 -12.90 -8.85
N GLY A 761 21.47 -12.99 -9.47
CA GLY A 761 21.03 -14.19 -10.17
C GLY A 761 21.28 -14.01 -11.67
N THR A 762 21.77 -15.07 -12.32
CA THR A 762 21.95 -15.15 -13.78
C THR A 762 21.34 -16.44 -14.29
N ASP A 763 20.53 -16.36 -15.35
CA ASP A 763 19.94 -17.50 -16.07
C ASP A 763 20.94 -18.13 -17.08
N ASP A 764 20.55 -19.21 -17.77
CA ASP A 764 21.38 -19.87 -18.79
C ASP A 764 21.38 -19.10 -20.13
N ALA A 765 20.42 -18.20 -20.37
CA ALA A 765 20.41 -17.26 -21.50
C ALA A 765 21.43 -16.11 -21.33
N GLY A 766 21.81 -15.80 -20.09
CA GLY A 766 22.76 -14.77 -19.68
C GLY A 766 22.13 -13.45 -19.23
N ASN A 767 20.81 -13.37 -19.03
CA ASN A 767 20.20 -12.20 -18.39
C ASN A 767 20.49 -12.25 -16.88
N SER A 768 20.42 -11.10 -16.21
CA SER A 768 20.78 -11.03 -14.79
C SER A 768 20.01 -9.98 -14.01
N ALA A 769 19.58 -10.37 -12.82
CA ALA A 769 18.99 -9.48 -11.82
C ALA A 769 19.94 -9.36 -10.63
N SER A 770 20.01 -8.16 -10.04
CA SER A 770 20.81 -7.91 -8.83
C SER A 770 19.99 -7.16 -7.79
N GLY A 771 20.14 -7.56 -6.53
CA GLY A 771 19.51 -6.92 -5.38
C GLY A 771 20.41 -6.98 -4.15
N SER A 772 20.08 -6.21 -3.12
CA SER A 772 20.89 -6.15 -1.90
C SER A 772 20.06 -5.90 -0.64
N PHE A 773 20.57 -6.40 0.48
CA PHE A 773 20.03 -6.14 1.82
C PHE A 773 21.18 -5.77 2.77
N ALA A 774 20.86 -5.02 3.81
CA ALA A 774 21.82 -4.61 4.83
C ALA A 774 21.79 -5.57 6.03
N VAL A 775 22.96 -6.04 6.45
CA VAL A 775 23.17 -6.71 7.74
C VAL A 775 23.86 -5.72 8.67
N THR A 776 23.19 -5.32 9.76
CA THR A 776 23.74 -4.39 10.76
C THR A 776 24.00 -5.11 12.07
N VAL A 777 25.26 -5.32 12.41
CA VAL A 777 25.66 -5.87 13.71
C VAL A 777 25.97 -4.72 14.65
N ARG A 778 25.31 -4.69 15.81
CA ARG A 778 25.49 -3.66 16.84
C ARG A 778 25.77 -4.25 18.21
N ASP A 779 26.22 -3.40 19.11
CA ASP A 779 26.57 -3.76 20.48
C ASP A 779 25.79 -2.83 21.43
N THR A 780 24.79 -3.42 22.08
CA THR A 780 23.84 -2.82 23.02
C THR A 780 23.86 -3.50 24.39
N THR A 781 24.63 -4.59 24.53
CA THR A 781 24.92 -5.22 25.82
C THR A 781 25.76 -4.33 26.72
N ALA A 782 25.41 -4.22 28.00
CA ALA A 782 26.17 -3.44 28.97
C ALA A 782 27.18 -4.31 29.76
N PRO A 783 28.36 -3.79 30.15
CA PRO A 783 29.41 -4.55 30.81
C PRO A 783 28.98 -5.23 32.12
N ALA A 784 29.26 -6.53 32.28
CA ALA A 784 28.95 -7.27 33.50
C ALA A 784 29.95 -6.94 34.63
N ILE A 785 29.53 -6.14 35.61
CA ILE A 785 30.34 -5.83 36.81
C ILE A 785 30.27 -7.00 37.81
N ALA A 786 31.43 -7.56 38.16
CA ALA A 786 31.57 -8.65 39.12
C ALA A 786 31.07 -8.30 40.53
N ALA A 787 30.78 -9.32 41.34
CA ALA A 787 30.43 -9.13 42.74
C ALA A 787 31.61 -8.54 43.54
N HIS A 788 31.30 -7.65 44.49
CA HIS A 788 32.22 -7.19 45.51
C HIS A 788 31.55 -7.37 46.87
N ASP A 789 32.25 -7.95 47.84
CA ASP A 789 31.75 -8.14 49.20
C ASP A 789 31.75 -6.83 50.00
N ASP A 790 30.94 -6.77 51.06
CA ASP A 790 30.92 -5.61 51.96
C ASP A 790 32.23 -5.46 52.74
N VAL A 791 32.80 -4.26 52.71
CA VAL A 791 34.11 -3.96 53.31
C VAL A 791 33.92 -3.41 54.71
N THR A 792 34.43 -4.10 55.72
CA THR A 792 34.33 -3.66 57.13
C THR A 792 35.60 -2.97 57.61
N ALA A 793 35.45 -1.91 58.39
CA ALA A 793 36.57 -1.16 58.95
C ALA A 793 36.26 -0.63 60.36
N PHE A 794 37.32 -0.25 61.08
CA PHE A 794 37.22 0.46 62.35
C PHE A 794 37.59 1.93 62.20
N ALA A 795 36.79 2.82 62.79
CA ALA A 795 37.11 4.23 62.87
C ALA A 795 38.41 4.46 63.64
N THR A 796 39.28 5.33 63.13
CA THR A 796 40.60 5.62 63.73
C THR A 796 40.64 6.99 64.40
N ALA A 797 39.93 7.98 63.82
CA ALA A 797 39.73 9.29 64.41
C ALA A 797 38.42 9.93 63.93
N ASN A 798 37.90 10.89 64.71
CA ASN A 798 36.73 11.72 64.39
C ASN A 798 35.45 10.97 63.97
N SER A 799 35.29 9.70 64.36
CA SER A 799 34.21 8.82 63.89
C SER A 799 34.24 8.54 62.39
N ALA A 800 35.44 8.43 61.81
CA ALA A 800 35.67 8.02 60.43
C ALA A 800 36.85 7.05 60.28
N ALA A 801 36.92 6.35 59.15
CA ALA A 801 38.03 5.50 58.73
C ALA A 801 38.41 5.81 57.28
N THR A 802 39.71 5.79 56.96
CA THR A 802 40.17 5.75 55.57
C THR A 802 40.14 4.30 55.11
N VAL A 803 39.36 3.98 54.07
CA VAL A 803 39.12 2.59 53.65
C VAL A 803 39.57 2.39 52.20
N SER A 804 40.52 1.47 52.02
CA SER A 804 40.97 1.00 50.71
C SER A 804 40.34 -0.36 50.41
N TYR A 805 39.82 -0.51 49.20
CA TYR A 805 39.21 -1.72 48.67
C TYR A 805 39.71 -1.99 47.22
N SER A 806 39.59 -3.22 46.76
CA SER A 806 39.85 -3.61 45.36
C SER A 806 38.72 -3.13 44.45
N LEU A 807 39.02 -2.54 43.30
CA LEU A 807 37.97 -2.32 42.30
C LEU A 807 37.47 -3.69 41.80
N PRO A 808 36.14 -3.92 41.69
CA PRO A 808 35.63 -5.11 41.03
C PRO A 808 35.98 -5.07 39.54
N THR A 809 36.15 -6.23 38.92
CA THR A 809 36.34 -6.36 37.47
C THR A 809 35.01 -6.19 36.74
N ALA A 810 35.01 -5.53 35.58
CA ALA A 810 33.91 -5.59 34.63
C ALA A 810 34.35 -6.29 33.35
N THR A 811 33.49 -7.13 32.80
CA THR A 811 33.70 -7.80 31.52
C THR A 811 32.51 -7.60 30.61
N ASP A 812 32.77 -7.11 29.41
CA ASP A 812 31.82 -7.06 28.30
C ASP A 812 32.10 -8.19 27.28
N LEU A 813 31.11 -8.53 26.47
CA LEU A 813 31.20 -9.58 25.45
C LEU A 813 32.03 -9.16 24.23
N VAL A 814 31.96 -7.88 23.83
CA VAL A 814 32.61 -7.34 22.64
C VAL A 814 33.94 -6.67 23.00
N ASP A 815 33.95 -5.79 23.99
CA ASP A 815 35.14 -5.01 24.39
C ASP A 815 36.00 -5.70 25.46
N GLY A 816 35.56 -6.84 26.01
CA GLY A 816 36.34 -7.63 26.95
C GLY A 816 36.49 -6.96 28.31
N SER A 817 37.71 -6.62 28.74
CA SER A 817 37.94 -6.07 30.09
C SER A 817 37.66 -4.57 30.14
N VAL A 818 36.55 -4.18 30.78
CA VAL A 818 36.11 -2.78 30.86
C VAL A 818 36.58 -2.11 32.17
N ALA A 819 36.93 -0.83 32.10
CA ALA A 819 37.38 -0.06 33.25
C ALA A 819 36.21 0.26 34.22
N VAL A 820 36.44 0.07 35.52
CA VAL A 820 35.45 0.33 36.56
C VAL A 820 35.84 1.57 37.38
N THR A 821 34.87 2.47 37.58
CA THR A 821 34.99 3.64 38.44
C THR A 821 34.03 3.49 39.62
N CYS A 822 34.47 3.78 40.85
CA CYS A 822 33.65 3.62 42.05
C CYS A 822 33.61 4.92 42.87
N THR A 823 32.43 5.26 43.40
CA THR A 823 32.19 6.47 44.19
C THR A 823 31.50 6.11 45.51
N PRO A 824 32.03 6.52 46.68
CA PRO A 824 33.33 7.17 46.89
C PRO A 824 34.52 6.24 46.56
N PRO A 825 35.61 6.76 45.96
CA PRO A 825 36.72 5.94 45.46
C PRO A 825 37.53 5.25 46.57
N SER A 826 38.24 4.19 46.21
CA SER A 826 39.14 3.46 47.11
C SER A 826 40.19 4.38 47.74
N GLY A 827 40.35 4.32 49.07
CA GLY A 827 41.17 5.24 49.84
C GLY A 827 40.41 6.49 50.35
N SER A 828 39.09 6.59 50.12
CA SER A 828 38.26 7.66 50.70
C SER A 828 38.13 7.54 52.21
N SER A 829 37.76 8.65 52.85
CA SER A 829 37.34 8.67 54.26
C SER A 829 35.84 8.42 54.37
N PHE A 830 35.46 7.41 55.14
CA PHE A 830 34.09 6.97 55.37
C PHE A 830 33.71 7.18 56.83
N ASN A 831 32.54 7.80 57.07
CA ASN A 831 32.02 8.02 58.42
C ASN A 831 31.47 6.72 59.02
N VAL A 832 31.45 6.63 60.36
CA VAL A 832 30.82 5.53 61.11
C VAL A 832 29.36 5.35 60.71
N GLY A 833 29.01 4.11 60.34
CA GLY A 833 27.76 3.72 59.73
C GLY A 833 27.99 2.76 58.56
N SER A 834 26.99 2.59 57.72
CA SER A 834 27.13 1.96 56.41
C SER A 834 27.08 3.04 55.32
N THR A 835 28.04 3.00 54.39
CA THR A 835 28.06 3.87 53.20
C THR A 835 28.01 3.00 51.96
N THR A 836 27.00 3.18 51.11
CA THR A 836 26.96 2.53 49.80
C THR A 836 28.05 3.11 48.90
N VAL A 837 28.90 2.23 48.35
CA VAL A 837 29.77 2.55 47.21
C VAL A 837 29.04 2.11 45.95
N THR A 838 28.92 3.02 44.98
CA THR A 838 28.39 2.71 43.64
C THR A 838 29.55 2.64 42.66
N CYS A 839 29.69 1.50 42.00
CA CYS A 839 30.63 1.27 40.91
C CYS A 839 29.91 1.29 39.56
N SER A 840 30.54 1.89 38.55
CA SER A 840 30.05 2.04 37.19
C SER A 840 31.10 1.60 36.17
N ALA A 841 30.64 0.96 35.10
CA ALA A 841 31.42 0.57 33.94
C ALA A 841 30.65 0.95 32.66
N GLN A 842 31.37 1.35 31.62
CA GLN A 842 30.81 1.71 30.31
C GLN A 842 31.77 1.20 29.21
N ASP A 843 31.21 0.56 28.18
CA ASP A 843 31.95 0.09 27.00
C ASP A 843 32.29 1.23 26.02
N SER A 844 32.82 0.90 24.84
CA SER A 844 33.14 1.87 23.79
C SER A 844 31.96 2.36 22.94
N ARG A 845 30.76 1.77 23.09
CA ARG A 845 29.51 2.14 22.37
C ARG A 845 28.60 3.01 23.23
N GLY A 846 28.84 3.01 24.54
CA GLY A 846 28.16 3.83 25.53
C GLY A 846 27.23 3.05 26.45
N ASN A 847 27.08 1.72 26.31
CA ASN A 847 26.20 0.96 27.19
C ASN A 847 26.84 0.87 28.57
N ALA A 848 26.04 1.12 29.61
CA ALA A 848 26.54 1.38 30.95
C ALA A 848 25.85 0.51 32.00
N ALA A 849 26.66 -0.05 32.91
CA ALA A 849 26.20 -0.85 34.04
C ALA A 849 26.59 -0.19 35.36
N THR A 850 25.80 -0.45 36.41
CA THR A 850 26.11 -0.02 37.78
C THR A 850 25.90 -1.14 38.77
N ARG A 851 26.74 -1.19 39.82
CA ARG A 851 26.65 -2.18 40.90
C ARG A 851 27.12 -1.57 42.22
N THR A 852 26.50 -1.99 43.33
CA THR A 852 26.78 -1.45 44.66
C THR A 852 27.32 -2.51 45.63
N PHE A 853 28.10 -2.06 46.61
CA PHE A 853 28.45 -2.78 47.84
C PHE A 853 28.54 -1.78 49.01
N ALA A 854 28.57 -2.25 50.25
CA ALA A 854 28.66 -1.38 51.43
C ALA A 854 30.08 -1.30 52.01
N VAL A 855 30.47 -0.10 52.43
CA VAL A 855 31.60 0.13 53.35
C VAL A 855 31.02 0.40 54.73
N ILE A 856 31.30 -0.51 55.66
CA ILE A 856 30.75 -0.51 57.02
C ILE A 856 31.85 -0.11 58.01
N VAL A 857 31.85 1.16 58.40
CA VAL A 857 32.79 1.70 59.40
C VAL A 857 32.13 1.65 60.77
N SER A 858 32.85 1.09 61.74
CA SER A 858 32.32 0.87 63.09
C SER A 858 33.33 1.19 64.19
N TYR A 859 32.93 1.20 65.46
CA TYR A 859 33.85 1.54 66.55
C TYR A 859 34.59 0.31 67.08
N ASN A 860 35.90 0.44 67.31
CA ASN A 860 36.73 -0.59 67.94
C ASN A 860 36.54 -0.56 69.48
N PHE A 861 35.36 -1.01 69.93
CA PHE A 861 35.00 -1.02 71.35
C PHE A 861 35.65 -2.20 72.09
N ASN A 862 36.69 -1.91 72.88
CA ASN A 862 37.50 -2.90 73.60
C ASN A 862 36.99 -3.24 75.02
N GLY A 863 35.71 -2.94 75.31
CA GLY A 863 35.12 -3.13 76.64
C GLY A 863 35.08 -1.86 77.49
N PHE A 864 34.50 -2.00 78.67
CA PHE A 864 34.62 -1.03 79.76
C PHE A 864 35.91 -1.29 80.56
N PHE A 865 36.46 -0.24 81.18
CA PHE A 865 37.67 -0.29 82.00
C PHE A 865 37.38 0.07 83.46
N GLN A 866 38.29 -0.32 84.35
CA GLN A 866 38.20 -0.07 85.80
C GLN A 866 37.93 1.42 86.12
N PRO A 867 36.91 1.73 86.93
CA PRO A 867 36.34 0.89 87.98
C PRO A 867 35.14 0.01 87.55
N ILE A 868 34.86 -0.12 86.24
CA ILE A 868 33.73 -0.94 85.76
C ILE A 868 34.20 -2.31 85.26
N ASP A 869 33.67 -3.35 85.89
CA ASP A 869 33.71 -4.72 85.39
C ASP A 869 32.69 -4.91 84.24
N ASN A 870 33.09 -5.69 83.23
CA ASN A 870 32.25 -5.98 82.07
C ASN A 870 31.16 -7.02 82.42
N ALA A 871 30.02 -6.96 81.73
CA ALA A 871 28.98 -7.98 81.86
C ALA A 871 29.55 -9.39 81.59
N PRO A 872 29.18 -10.43 82.38
CA PRO A 872 28.02 -10.49 83.27
C PRO A 872 28.24 -10.00 84.71
N ALA A 873 29.37 -9.36 85.05
CA ALA A 873 29.60 -8.84 86.41
C ALA A 873 28.61 -7.71 86.78
N LEU A 874 28.23 -7.67 88.06
CA LEU A 874 27.29 -6.71 88.64
C LEU A 874 28.04 -5.71 89.53
N ASN A 875 28.30 -4.53 88.98
CA ASN A 875 29.08 -3.45 89.59
C ASN A 875 28.34 -2.81 90.77
N THR A 876 28.90 -2.83 91.97
CA THR A 876 28.21 -2.31 93.17
C THR A 876 28.57 -0.85 93.44
N VAL A 877 27.61 0.08 93.33
CA VAL A 877 27.87 1.53 93.43
C VAL A 877 26.82 2.26 94.28
N LYS A 878 27.20 3.36 94.93
CA LYS A 878 26.30 4.13 95.80
C LYS A 878 25.30 4.97 94.99
N ALA A 879 24.00 4.86 95.28
CA ALA A 879 22.94 5.62 94.59
C ALA A 879 23.10 7.14 94.75
N GLY A 880 22.79 7.89 93.68
CA GLY A 880 22.94 9.35 93.66
C GLY A 880 24.37 9.85 93.43
N SER A 881 25.33 8.96 93.18
CA SER A 881 26.71 9.29 92.83
C SER A 881 26.87 9.45 91.31
N ALA A 882 27.96 10.07 90.85
CA ALA A 882 28.33 10.02 89.43
C ALA A 882 29.45 9.00 89.19
N VAL A 883 29.24 8.13 88.21
CA VAL A 883 30.09 6.97 87.89
C VAL A 883 30.97 7.31 86.68
N PRO A 884 32.31 7.21 86.76
CA PRO A 884 33.19 7.40 85.62
C PRO A 884 33.15 6.17 84.70
N VAL A 885 32.30 6.18 83.67
CA VAL A 885 32.17 5.09 82.70
C VAL A 885 33.29 5.17 81.68
N LYS A 886 34.37 4.43 81.91
CA LYS A 886 35.57 4.41 81.06
C LYS A 886 35.46 3.33 79.98
N PHE A 887 35.71 3.69 78.72
CA PHE A 887 35.73 2.77 77.56
C PHE A 887 36.63 3.32 76.46
N SER A 888 37.12 2.49 75.55
CA SER A 888 37.91 2.94 74.38
C SER A 888 37.23 2.54 73.08
N LEU A 889 37.37 3.40 72.06
CA LEU A 889 36.84 3.21 70.70
C LEU A 889 37.97 3.13 69.64
N GLY A 890 39.20 2.81 70.05
CA GLY A 890 40.38 2.71 69.17
C GLY A 890 41.06 4.03 68.82
N GLY A 891 40.60 5.17 69.35
CA GLY A 891 41.16 6.50 69.09
C GLY A 891 40.23 7.62 69.56
N ASN A 892 40.59 8.87 69.27
CA ASN A 892 39.72 10.02 69.50
C ASN A 892 38.71 10.15 68.36
N GLN A 893 37.48 9.70 68.59
CA GLN A 893 36.37 9.72 67.65
C GLN A 893 35.52 11.02 67.71
N GLY A 894 36.00 12.05 68.42
CA GLY A 894 35.25 13.27 68.73
C GLY A 894 34.23 13.07 69.86
N MET A 895 33.42 14.09 70.16
CA MET A 895 32.49 14.06 71.31
C MET A 895 31.09 13.53 70.97
N ASN A 896 30.76 13.41 69.68
CA ASN A 896 29.42 13.05 69.21
C ASN A 896 29.37 11.57 68.76
N ILE A 897 29.72 10.66 69.66
CA ILE A 897 29.88 9.21 69.42
C ILE A 897 28.63 8.36 69.71
N PHE A 898 27.70 8.90 70.49
CA PHE A 898 26.46 8.21 70.86
C PHE A 898 25.37 8.44 69.80
N GLN A 899 24.56 7.42 69.52
CA GLN A 899 23.35 7.57 68.69
C GLN A 899 22.21 8.19 69.50
N SER A 900 22.17 7.91 70.81
CA SER A 900 21.25 8.47 71.79
C SER A 900 21.99 8.58 73.13
N THR A 901 21.59 9.51 74.00
CA THR A 901 22.18 9.63 75.35
C THR A 901 22.16 8.27 76.08
N PRO A 902 23.25 7.87 76.76
CA PRO A 902 23.30 6.58 77.46
C PRO A 902 22.16 6.44 78.47
N ALA A 903 21.40 5.36 78.33
CA ALA A 903 20.14 5.13 79.04
C ALA A 903 20.28 4.02 80.09
N SER A 904 19.32 3.90 81.00
CA SER A 904 19.32 2.83 82.00
C SER A 904 17.94 2.30 82.36
N GLY A 905 17.77 0.98 82.28
CA GLY A 905 16.56 0.25 82.69
C GLY A 905 16.78 -0.56 83.97
N VAL A 906 15.70 -0.91 84.67
CA VAL A 906 15.72 -1.83 85.81
C VAL A 906 15.86 -3.27 85.32
N ILE A 907 16.64 -4.10 86.03
CA ILE A 907 16.81 -5.53 85.76
C ILE A 907 16.71 -6.35 87.06
N ALA A 908 16.52 -7.66 86.95
CA ALA A 908 16.60 -8.56 88.09
C ALA A 908 18.05 -8.70 88.60
N CYS A 909 18.22 -8.76 89.93
CA CYS A 909 19.51 -9.02 90.57
C CYS A 909 19.90 -10.51 90.50
N GLY A 910 20.19 -11.01 89.30
CA GLY A 910 20.57 -12.41 89.03
C GLY A 910 22.00 -12.59 88.53
N ALA A 911 22.81 -11.54 88.54
CA ALA A 911 24.20 -11.52 88.06
C ALA A 911 25.19 -11.65 89.23
N THR A 912 26.38 -12.20 88.96
CA THR A 912 27.46 -12.33 89.95
C THR A 912 27.92 -10.95 90.41
N GLU A 913 27.94 -10.70 91.73
CA GLU A 913 28.43 -9.44 92.28
C GLU A 913 29.92 -9.28 91.98
N GLY A 914 30.27 -8.19 91.28
CA GLY A 914 31.64 -7.75 91.06
C GLY A 914 32.12 -6.83 92.17
N ASP A 915 33.26 -6.19 91.97
CA ASP A 915 33.82 -5.29 92.97
C ASP A 915 32.96 -4.02 93.17
N ALA A 916 33.24 -3.32 94.28
CA ALA A 916 32.56 -2.07 94.60
C ALA A 916 33.23 -0.88 93.90
N ILE A 917 32.43 -0.07 93.20
CA ILE A 917 32.88 1.19 92.60
C ILE A 917 33.02 2.23 93.71
N GLU A 918 34.22 2.33 94.26
CA GLU A 918 34.59 3.35 95.25
C GLU A 918 35.19 4.62 94.59
N GLU A 919 35.61 4.57 93.32
CA GLU A 919 35.95 5.78 92.53
C GLU A 919 34.65 6.44 92.02
N THR A 920 34.22 7.50 92.70
CA THR A 920 33.04 8.31 92.31
C THR A 920 33.43 9.80 92.20
N VAL A 921 32.74 10.53 91.32
CA VAL A 921 33.04 11.95 91.04
C VAL A 921 31.85 12.87 91.34
N THR A 922 32.12 14.16 91.51
CA THR A 922 31.08 15.19 91.72
C THR A 922 30.68 15.81 90.38
N ALA A 923 29.42 15.64 89.96
CA ALA A 923 28.91 16.19 88.70
C ALA A 923 27.47 16.71 88.82
N GLY A 924 27.18 17.87 88.21
CA GLY A 924 25.83 18.46 88.17
C GLY A 924 24.90 17.77 87.17
N SER A 925 25.45 17.33 86.04
CA SER A 925 24.81 16.62 84.93
C SER A 925 25.72 15.48 84.46
N SER A 926 25.20 14.56 83.64
CA SER A 926 26.06 13.60 82.94
C SER A 926 26.86 14.29 81.83
N SER A 927 28.13 13.91 81.65
CA SER A 927 29.01 14.50 80.64
C SER A 927 29.91 13.44 79.99
N LEU A 928 30.46 13.75 78.81
CA LEU A 928 31.47 12.94 78.13
C LEU A 928 32.76 13.76 78.01
N GLN A 929 33.89 13.13 78.26
CA GLN A 929 35.23 13.64 77.93
C GLN A 929 36.07 12.54 77.27
N TYR A 930 37.12 12.91 76.57
CA TYR A 930 38.13 12.00 76.02
C TYR A 930 39.49 12.31 76.64
N ASP A 931 40.16 11.28 77.16
CA ASP A 931 41.51 11.36 77.69
C ASP A 931 42.52 10.81 76.65
N ALA A 932 43.34 11.71 76.12
CA ALA A 932 44.39 11.38 75.17
C ALA A 932 45.61 10.68 75.79
N GLY A 933 45.78 10.73 77.12
CA GLY A 933 46.86 10.04 77.83
C GLY A 933 46.62 8.54 77.99
N THR A 934 45.35 8.12 78.17
CA THR A 934 44.97 6.70 78.26
C THR A 934 44.29 6.15 77.00
N GLY A 935 43.87 7.01 76.06
CA GLY A 935 43.13 6.60 74.86
C GLY A 935 41.69 6.21 75.13
N GLN A 936 41.09 6.77 76.19
CA GLN A 936 39.77 6.37 76.71
C GLN A 936 38.77 7.53 76.71
N TYR A 937 37.52 7.20 76.40
CA TYR A 937 36.38 8.01 76.76
C TYR A 937 36.01 7.80 78.22
N ILE A 938 35.67 8.88 78.90
CA ILE A 938 35.12 8.87 80.25
C ILE A 938 33.74 9.52 80.17
N TYR A 939 32.69 8.72 80.19
CA TYR A 939 31.32 9.19 80.34
C TYR A 939 30.98 9.25 81.83
N VAL A 940 30.94 10.45 82.39
CA VAL A 940 30.50 10.66 83.77
C VAL A 940 28.99 10.49 83.81
N TRP A 941 28.54 9.32 84.25
CA TRP A 941 27.13 8.97 84.34
C TRP A 941 26.57 9.36 85.70
N LYS A 942 25.72 10.40 85.73
CA LYS A 942 24.98 10.78 86.94
C LYS A 942 23.85 9.77 87.21
N THR A 943 23.80 9.24 88.42
CA THR A 943 22.79 8.26 88.86
C THR A 943 21.81 8.90 89.84
N GLU A 944 20.60 8.34 89.97
CA GLU A 944 19.58 8.91 90.86
C GLU A 944 19.62 8.35 92.28
N LYS A 945 19.30 9.20 93.26
CA LYS A 945 19.19 8.80 94.68
C LYS A 945 18.05 7.81 94.93
N THR A 946 17.06 7.75 94.05
CA THR A 946 15.91 6.84 94.15
C THR A 946 16.21 5.42 93.69
N TRP A 947 17.43 5.13 93.23
CA TRP A 947 17.82 3.80 92.74
C TRP A 947 18.35 2.84 93.82
N VAL A 948 18.47 3.26 95.09
CA VAL A 948 18.90 2.38 96.21
C VAL A 948 18.13 1.05 96.19
N GLY A 949 18.86 -0.06 96.28
CA GLY A 949 18.31 -1.43 96.25
C GLY A 949 17.96 -1.97 94.86
N GLN A 950 18.07 -1.18 93.80
CA GLN A 950 17.78 -1.62 92.43
C GLN A 950 19.03 -2.21 91.75
N CYS A 951 18.83 -3.27 90.96
CA CYS A 951 19.75 -3.62 89.90
C CYS A 951 19.31 -2.96 88.60
N ARG A 952 20.26 -2.42 87.83
CA ARG A 952 20.01 -1.70 86.59
C ARG A 952 21.04 -2.06 85.52
N ILE A 953 20.62 -2.01 84.27
CA ILE A 953 21.52 -2.02 83.11
C ILE A 953 21.84 -0.59 82.71
N LEU A 954 23.10 -0.30 82.38
CA LEU A 954 23.49 0.85 81.57
C LEU A 954 23.55 0.40 80.11
N GLN A 955 22.93 1.16 79.20
CA GLN A 955 22.99 0.93 77.77
C GLN A 955 23.60 2.13 77.06
N VAL A 956 24.81 1.94 76.54
CA VAL A 956 25.53 2.90 75.68
C VAL A 956 25.24 2.52 74.23
N LYS A 957 24.42 3.31 73.52
CA LYS A 957 24.17 3.10 72.09
C LYS A 957 25.08 4.00 71.26
N LEU A 958 26.01 3.39 70.54
CA LEU A 958 26.99 4.08 69.70
C LEU A 958 26.42 4.33 68.29
N LYS A 959 27.00 5.29 67.56
CA LYS A 959 26.61 5.62 66.18
C LYS A 959 26.86 4.51 65.15
N ASP A 960 27.67 3.49 65.45
CA ASP A 960 27.76 2.28 64.63
C ASP A 960 26.54 1.34 64.80
N GLY A 961 25.46 1.83 65.43
CA GLY A 961 24.22 1.13 65.71
C GLY A 961 24.32 0.18 66.91
N ARG A 962 25.52 -0.17 67.37
CA ARG A 962 25.74 -1.19 68.39
C ARG A 962 25.43 -0.65 69.78
N SER A 963 24.81 -1.50 70.60
CA SER A 963 24.62 -1.25 72.04
C SER A 963 25.71 -1.97 72.83
N ARG A 964 26.30 -1.28 73.81
CA ARG A 964 27.24 -1.83 74.79
C ARG A 964 26.65 -1.66 76.18
N THR A 965 26.78 -2.68 77.03
CA THR A 965 26.04 -2.76 78.29
C THR A 965 26.91 -3.19 79.47
N ALA A 966 26.64 -2.59 80.62
CA ALA A 966 27.22 -2.95 81.92
C ALA A 966 26.10 -3.03 82.96
N LEU A 967 26.25 -3.92 83.94
CA LEU A 967 25.24 -4.19 84.97
C LEU A 967 25.67 -3.55 86.29
N PHE A 968 24.72 -2.93 87.00
CA PHE A 968 24.96 -2.21 88.24
C PHE A 968 23.97 -2.62 89.34
N LYS A 969 24.44 -2.67 90.58
CA LYS A 969 23.65 -2.79 91.81
C LYS A 969 23.85 -1.52 92.65
N PHE A 970 22.75 -0.88 93.03
CA PHE A 970 22.78 0.38 93.75
C PHE A 970 22.65 0.18 95.27
N LYS A 971 23.68 0.57 96.01
CA LYS A 971 23.74 0.58 97.50
C LYS A 971 23.47 1.97 98.09
#